data_AF-A0A081IBK1-F1
#
_entry.id   AF-A0A081IBK1-F1
#
_cell.length_a   1.000
_cell.length_b   1.000
_cell.length_c   1.000
_cell.angle_alpha   90.00
_cell.angle_beta   90.00
_cell.angle_gamma   90.00
#
_symmetry.space_group_name_H-M   'P 1'
#
loop_
_entity.id
_entity.type
_entity.pdbx_description
1 polymer ?
#
loop_
_entity_poly.entity_id
_entity_poly.type
_entity_poly.pdbx_seq_one_letter_code
_entity_poly.pdbx_strand_id
1 'polypeptide(L)'
;MPKFCIKSYLFLYLSFLLFFDIITIFHVSSIRISTVLKNDDNKKKNFNTPLVEENKKYLFNEIKLNNRFKNDIKGYIQNINNFHSIIESKIPNSLLYVHEDLINFHNSQFIGDIEIGNPPQSFKVVFDTGSSNFAIPSTKCVKGGCTLHNKFDAKKSRTFMSTLKNNKESIYTYVQYGTGKSILEHGYDDVYMKGLKINKQCIGLIIEESMHPFSELPFDGIVGLGFSDPDNSFQTKYSKSLIETIKEQARKQSNKNSNKNSNLLQQNIFSFYVPKELEKSGAITFGRANSKYAVEGEKIEWFPVISMYFWEINLLGILLPDKNFEICSNKKCRAAIDTGSSLLTGPSSLMQPLIENINLEKDCSNISSLPIISFVLKNVEGKTVTLDFTPDDYILQENSEEDNSSQCVIGLMSLDIPPPRGPIFIFGNVFIRKERQNFSTLVSLKKKWQNLSSYITKDSDMSHWRELNSKMSEIESLVQSHENSQIKKIDWNKWSEKISNKELLLCMKNFYDNQMSALEAMEEGEKKESPAKKSEEDKLFEEALSNCKQAEETSAKLLIDGAKTLWISFHNPSVNNLDNNEWIESDKYWQAFVEKHATYNLNSKSLEPEDEENKNLEKNEWHKKTTKFNERSDTPILYDYMINLPSWEYYDINRRVFLENLLYFLLRTGLSYKFFPELFRWKWKTHIEDLRFQFLDIAQKRRKSYQLSTAKREVPLELQPSDYEHKGEEYHLKLLNHFKDYQNLVLSRLMSNYIFLCDPFIPIQSKEGLNNILKMNDGGKLYKLNNDNVNCLFYLPKDCDENGTKIMYKPLDALTNFYSYLQNKNIKLNDTYYRLLQIFTQILQERGSYWLNMPNENIPDSFLRRYNKDDSLYPVYAEYVSKLKEEFLNKTEIPLDNYTQEIEIIEEKYKNECKFFDKFVETFLPDDISLTYEDNTPDLSKLNESQIKKLLDEKKIKIFDEQTNQLLNDPVTIMEYVKNQEIEKQQIKEFVKSLSS
;
A
#
# COMPACT_ATOMS: atom_id res chain seq x y z
N MET A 1 7.44 66.38 4.15
CA MET A 1 6.01 66.03 4.31
C MET A 1 5.90 64.51 4.28
N PRO A 2 5.38 63.87 5.34
CA PRO A 2 6.05 62.68 5.85
C PRO A 2 5.59 61.35 5.21
N LYS A 3 6.59 60.63 4.69
CA LYS A 3 6.83 59.18 4.72
C LYS A 3 5.80 58.26 4.05
N PHE A 4 5.93 58.09 2.73
CA PHE A 4 5.33 56.98 1.99
C PHE A 4 6.40 55.90 1.67
N CYS A 5 6.01 54.86 0.94
CA CYS A 5 6.76 53.78 0.27
C CYS A 5 6.93 52.41 0.95
N ILE A 6 6.05 51.52 0.46
CA ILE A 6 6.28 50.14 -0.04
C ILE A 6 6.75 49.09 0.96
N LYS A 7 7.27 49.46 2.14
CA LYS A 7 7.24 48.55 3.29
C LYS A 7 5.80 48.21 3.72
N SER A 8 4.80 49.01 3.32
CA SER A 8 3.37 48.71 3.51
C SER A 8 2.85 47.55 2.64
N TYR A 9 3.47 47.23 1.50
CA TYR A 9 3.01 46.13 0.65
C TYR A 9 3.39 44.78 1.26
N LEU A 10 4.64 44.61 1.69
CA LEU A 10 5.08 43.39 2.38
C LEU A 10 4.47 43.29 3.79
N PHE A 11 4.22 44.42 4.44
CA PHE A 11 3.62 44.47 5.76
C PHE A 11 2.10 44.26 5.77
N LEU A 12 1.34 44.74 4.77
CA LEU A 12 -0.04 44.26 4.57
C LEU A 12 0.00 42.78 4.22
N TYR A 13 0.93 42.34 3.39
CA TYR A 13 1.02 40.93 3.00
C TYR A 13 1.37 39.99 4.17
N LEU A 14 2.19 40.44 5.13
CA LEU A 14 2.56 39.69 6.33
C LEU A 14 1.61 39.85 7.51
N SER A 15 0.89 40.97 7.60
CA SER A 15 -0.31 41.03 8.43
C SER A 15 -1.44 40.19 7.81
N PHE A 16 -1.50 40.02 6.48
CA PHE A 16 -2.35 39.06 5.76
C PHE A 16 -1.96 37.59 5.99
N LEU A 17 -0.72 37.28 6.39
CA LEU A 17 -0.31 35.91 6.77
C LEU A 17 -0.67 35.55 8.21
N LEU A 18 -0.76 36.54 9.10
CA LEU A 18 -1.32 36.35 10.44
C LEU A 18 -2.85 36.25 10.44
N PHE A 19 -3.47 36.53 9.30
CA PHE A 19 -4.91 36.37 8.99
C PHE A 19 -5.29 34.89 8.75
N PHE A 20 -4.33 33.96 8.62
CA PHE A 20 -4.61 32.62 8.06
C PHE A 20 -4.97 31.50 9.02
N ASP A 21 -5.17 31.86 10.27
CA ASP A 21 -5.90 31.00 11.18
C ASP A 21 -7.39 31.42 11.27
N ILE A 22 -7.78 32.56 10.65
CA ILE A 22 -8.97 33.33 11.04
C ILE A 22 -9.54 34.24 9.93
N ILE A 23 -10.58 33.81 9.18
CA ILE A 23 -11.52 34.67 8.41
C ILE A 23 -10.94 35.48 7.23
N THR A 24 -11.24 35.15 5.98
CA THR A 24 -12.19 35.90 5.13
C THR A 24 -12.15 37.42 5.07
N ILE A 25 -12.38 37.89 3.83
CA ILE A 25 -13.10 39.11 3.39
C ILE A 25 -12.22 40.08 2.54
N PHE A 26 -12.83 40.64 1.49
CA PHE A 26 -12.54 41.27 0.17
C PHE A 26 -11.26 42.08 -0.24
N HIS A 27 -11.06 42.21 -1.55
CA HIS A 27 -11.03 43.53 -2.19
C HIS A 27 -11.48 43.36 -3.64
N VAL A 28 -12.56 44.06 -3.99
CA VAL A 28 -12.92 44.36 -5.38
C VAL A 28 -12.25 45.69 -5.72
N SER A 29 -11.49 45.72 -6.80
CA SER A 29 -11.31 46.94 -7.58
C SER A 29 -11.39 46.54 -9.04
N SER A 30 -12.31 47.21 -9.75
CA SER A 30 -12.70 47.04 -11.15
C SER A 30 -13.36 45.71 -11.53
N ILE A 31 -14.65 45.57 -11.23
CA ILE A 31 -15.57 44.87 -12.13
C ILE A 31 -16.56 45.91 -12.65
N ARG A 32 -16.53 46.09 -13.98
CA ARG A 32 -17.64 46.67 -14.74
C ARG A 32 -18.87 45.83 -14.44
N ILE A 33 -19.96 46.51 -14.06
CA ILE A 33 -21.32 46.35 -14.60
C ILE A 33 -21.52 44.92 -15.18
N SER A 34 -22.38 44.03 -14.60
CA SER A 34 -23.67 43.55 -15.19
C SER A 34 -24.26 42.06 -15.01
N THR A 35 -25.49 41.82 -14.40
CA THR A 35 -26.56 40.65 -14.27
C THR A 35 -26.47 39.49 -13.29
N VAL A 36 -27.56 38.90 -12.68
CA VAL A 36 -29.09 38.83 -12.67
C VAL A 36 -29.89 37.78 -13.45
N LEU A 37 -30.91 37.32 -12.72
CA LEU A 37 -32.15 36.65 -13.10
C LEU A 37 -33.32 37.68 -13.01
N LYS A 38 -34.43 37.68 -13.77
CA LYS A 38 -35.42 36.59 -13.89
C LYS A 38 -36.74 37.05 -14.59
N ASN A 39 -37.67 36.08 -14.77
CA ASN A 39 -39.16 36.14 -14.91
C ASN A 39 -39.75 36.22 -16.33
N ASP A 40 -40.94 35.71 -16.66
CA ASP A 40 -41.87 34.67 -16.14
C ASP A 40 -42.92 34.41 -17.25
N ASP A 41 -43.61 33.26 -17.18
CA ASP A 41 -45.04 33.02 -17.49
C ASP A 41 -45.44 31.84 -18.42
N ASN A 42 -46.17 30.90 -17.79
CA ASN A 42 -47.34 30.13 -18.27
C ASN A 42 -47.20 29.09 -19.40
N LYS A 43 -47.15 27.81 -19.01
CA LYS A 43 -48.19 26.81 -19.39
C LYS A 43 -48.17 25.54 -18.52
N LYS A 44 -49.36 25.22 -18.01
CA LYS A 44 -49.79 24.06 -17.20
C LYS A 44 -49.40 22.70 -17.79
N LYS A 45 -49.05 21.74 -16.92
CA LYS A 45 -49.82 20.49 -16.73
C LYS A 45 -49.38 19.69 -15.47
N ASN A 46 -50.39 19.37 -14.68
CA ASN A 46 -50.52 18.53 -13.48
C ASN A 46 -49.56 17.33 -13.35
N PHE A 47 -49.21 16.95 -12.10
CA PHE A 47 -49.89 15.85 -11.40
C PHE A 47 -49.52 15.80 -9.89
N ASN A 48 -50.57 15.86 -9.07
CA ASN A 48 -50.80 15.33 -7.73
C ASN A 48 -49.63 15.05 -6.76
N THR A 49 -49.63 15.82 -5.67
CA THR A 49 -49.19 15.38 -4.33
C THR A 49 -50.05 14.22 -3.80
N PRO A 50 -49.49 13.39 -2.89
CA PRO A 50 -49.95 13.53 -1.51
C PRO A 50 -48.82 13.52 -0.46
N LEU A 51 -49.05 14.38 0.53
CA LEU A 51 -48.74 14.37 1.95
C LEU A 51 -47.35 13.98 2.50
N VAL A 52 -46.98 14.87 3.42
CA VAL A 52 -45.86 14.99 4.36
C VAL A 52 -46.10 14.10 5.59
N GLU A 53 -45.01 13.92 6.38
CA GLU A 53 -44.85 13.26 7.70
C GLU A 53 -44.29 11.83 7.57
N GLU A 54 -43.05 11.48 7.96
CA GLU A 54 -42.24 11.89 9.12
C GLU A 54 -40.72 11.74 8.88
N ASN A 55 -39.98 12.55 9.63
CA ASN A 55 -38.52 12.58 9.77
C ASN A 55 -37.93 11.34 10.49
N LYS A 56 -36.61 11.16 10.29
CA LYS A 56 -35.62 10.33 11.03
C LYS A 56 -35.18 9.03 10.35
N LYS A 57 -34.34 9.09 9.29
CA LYS A 57 -33.24 8.09 9.07
C LYS A 57 -32.22 8.32 7.93
N TYR A 58 -31.99 9.53 7.41
CA TYR A 58 -31.01 9.73 6.32
C TYR A 58 -29.96 10.80 6.62
N LEU A 59 -29.39 10.75 7.82
CA LEU A 59 -28.07 11.31 8.11
C LEU A 59 -27.15 10.09 8.26
N PHE A 60 -26.04 10.04 7.52
CA PHE A 60 -25.12 8.89 7.32
C PHE A 60 -25.51 7.90 6.21
N ASN A 61 -25.28 8.29 4.95
CA ASN A 61 -24.21 7.69 4.14
C ASN A 61 -24.22 8.24 2.70
N GLU A 62 -23.06 8.75 2.31
CA GLU A 62 -22.44 8.61 0.99
C GLU A 62 -23.31 8.85 -0.27
N ILE A 63 -23.01 9.96 -0.97
CA ILE A 63 -22.46 9.98 -2.35
C ILE A 63 -22.73 11.37 -2.98
N LYS A 64 -21.70 12.24 -2.98
CA LYS A 64 -21.26 13.13 -4.08
C LYS A 64 -20.41 14.30 -3.57
N LEU A 65 -19.20 14.03 -3.07
CA LEU A 65 -18.15 15.05 -2.92
C LEU A 65 -16.75 14.53 -3.28
N ASN A 66 -16.66 13.52 -4.17
CA ASN A 66 -15.39 13.00 -4.68
C ASN A 66 -15.01 13.48 -6.10
N ASN A 67 -15.53 14.62 -6.57
CA ASN A 67 -15.20 15.12 -7.92
C ASN A 67 -15.15 16.66 -8.05
N ARG A 68 -14.47 17.35 -7.13
CA ARG A 68 -13.96 18.73 -7.38
C ARG A 68 -12.52 18.87 -6.85
N PHE A 69 -11.61 18.37 -7.68
CA PHE A 69 -10.17 18.65 -7.85
C PHE A 69 -9.59 19.86 -7.10
N LYS A 70 -8.49 19.66 -6.36
CA LYS A 70 -7.10 19.94 -6.81
C LYS A 70 -6.95 21.34 -7.41
N ASN A 71 -6.62 22.32 -6.56
CA ASN A 71 -6.01 23.60 -6.93
C ASN A 71 -5.17 24.12 -5.76
N ASP A 72 -4.17 23.35 -5.35
CA ASP A 72 -3.14 23.81 -4.42
C ASP A 72 -1.78 23.41 -5.00
N ILE A 73 -0.73 24.21 -4.80
CA ILE A 73 0.66 23.86 -5.19
C ILE A 73 1.06 22.50 -4.59
N LYS A 74 0.43 22.15 -3.46
CA LYS A 74 0.55 20.84 -2.88
C LYS A 74 -0.05 19.72 -3.71
N GLY A 75 -1.16 19.95 -4.42
CA GLY A 75 -1.69 18.98 -5.38
C GLY A 75 -0.74 18.69 -6.54
N TYR A 76 0.22 19.57 -6.83
CA TYR A 76 1.25 19.36 -7.84
C TYR A 76 2.39 18.47 -7.31
N ILE A 77 2.92 18.76 -6.10
CA ILE A 77 4.03 17.99 -5.49
C ILE A 77 3.55 16.70 -4.80
N GLN A 78 2.33 16.68 -4.27
CA GLN A 78 1.76 15.57 -3.53
C GLN A 78 1.17 14.49 -4.46
N ASN A 79 0.88 14.77 -5.74
CA ASN A 79 0.52 13.70 -6.70
C ASN A 79 1.69 12.77 -7.02
N ILE A 80 2.92 13.28 -6.98
CA ILE A 80 4.12 12.47 -7.22
C ILE A 80 4.43 11.59 -6.00
N ASN A 81 4.15 12.07 -4.77
CA ASN A 81 4.48 11.34 -3.54
C ASN A 81 3.32 10.50 -2.95
N ASN A 82 2.05 10.87 -3.15
CA ASN A 82 0.89 10.13 -2.60
C ASN A 82 0.38 8.98 -3.49
N PHE A 83 0.93 8.79 -4.69
CA PHE A 83 0.60 7.60 -5.49
C PHE A 83 1.16 6.31 -4.86
N HIS A 84 2.16 6.42 -3.98
CA HIS A 84 2.81 5.27 -3.33
C HIS A 84 2.23 4.90 -1.95
N SER A 85 1.63 5.83 -1.19
CA SER A 85 1.21 5.55 0.19
C SER A 85 -0.23 5.06 0.35
N ILE A 86 -1.09 5.23 -0.66
CA ILE A 86 -2.51 4.85 -0.61
C ILE A 86 -2.73 3.36 -0.96
N ILE A 87 -1.74 2.69 -1.55
CA ILE A 87 -1.81 1.26 -1.87
C ILE A 87 -1.51 0.37 -0.65
N GLU A 88 -0.92 0.90 0.43
CA GLU A 88 -0.43 0.09 1.56
C GLU A 88 -1.35 0.04 2.81
N SER A 89 -2.48 0.76 2.86
CA SER A 89 -3.21 0.94 4.14
C SER A 89 -4.58 0.23 4.27
N LYS A 90 -4.92 -0.72 3.40
CA LYS A 90 -6.12 -1.56 3.59
C LYS A 90 -5.88 -3.04 3.24
N ILE A 91 -5.05 -3.72 4.02
CA ILE A 91 -5.12 -5.19 4.15
C ILE A 91 -4.91 -5.53 5.64
N PRO A 92 -5.82 -6.29 6.28
CA PRO A 92 -5.60 -6.78 7.63
C PRO A 92 -4.46 -7.81 7.67
N ASN A 93 -3.41 -7.53 8.45
CA ASN A 93 -2.54 -8.56 9.04
C ASN A 93 -3.39 -9.32 10.08
N SER A 94 -3.32 -10.62 10.34
CA SER A 94 -2.30 -11.64 10.02
C SER A 94 -2.90 -13.02 10.29
N LEU A 95 -3.01 -13.87 9.28
CA LEU A 95 -2.96 -15.32 9.50
C LEU A 95 -1.54 -15.75 9.14
N LEU A 96 -0.74 -16.10 10.15
CA LEU A 96 0.60 -16.66 9.92
C LEU A 96 0.52 -18.07 9.30
N TYR A 97 -0.63 -18.76 9.39
CA TYR A 97 -0.91 -20.01 8.71
C TYR A 97 -2.43 -20.15 8.47
N VAL A 98 -2.83 -21.04 7.56
CA VAL A 98 -4.23 -21.36 7.24
C VAL A 98 -4.46 -22.84 7.50
N HIS A 99 -5.58 -23.19 8.13
CA HIS A 99 -5.98 -24.57 8.38
C HIS A 99 -7.39 -24.79 7.84
N GLU A 100 -7.58 -25.83 7.04
CA GLU A 100 -8.85 -26.23 6.44
C GLU A 100 -9.09 -27.71 6.74
N ASP A 101 -10.24 -28.02 7.33
CA ASP A 101 -10.72 -29.39 7.50
C ASP A 101 -11.28 -29.91 6.16
N LEU A 102 -10.92 -31.14 5.80
CA LEU A 102 -11.33 -31.77 4.54
C LEU A 102 -12.36 -32.87 4.81
N ILE A 103 -13.46 -32.84 4.07
CA ILE A 103 -14.46 -33.90 4.06
C ILE A 103 -13.82 -35.15 3.45
N ASN A 104 -13.82 -36.25 4.20
CA ASN A 104 -13.37 -37.55 3.73
C ASN A 104 -14.50 -38.27 3.00
N PHE A 105 -14.39 -38.40 1.68
CA PHE A 105 -15.37 -39.12 0.88
C PHE A 105 -14.84 -40.53 0.56
N HIS A 106 -15.37 -41.53 1.29
CA HIS A 106 -15.07 -42.95 1.16
C HIS A 106 -13.58 -43.29 1.11
N ASN A 107 -12.73 -42.56 1.85
CA ASN A 107 -11.29 -42.80 1.82
C ASN A 107 -10.71 -42.70 0.39
N SER A 108 -11.36 -41.94 -0.49
CA SER A 108 -10.97 -41.79 -1.89
C SER A 108 -10.62 -40.33 -2.19
N GLN A 109 -11.43 -39.39 -1.72
CA GLN A 109 -11.30 -37.95 -2.03
C GLN A 109 -11.40 -37.10 -0.76
N PHE A 110 -10.61 -36.02 -0.72
CA PHE A 110 -10.57 -35.08 0.40
C PHE A 110 -10.95 -33.68 -0.08
N ILE A 111 -12.09 -33.18 0.42
CA ILE A 111 -12.79 -32.05 -0.17
C ILE A 111 -12.81 -30.88 0.81
N GLY A 112 -12.33 -29.71 0.40
CA GLY A 112 -12.35 -28.48 1.18
C GLY A 112 -13.19 -27.39 0.53
N ASP A 113 -13.45 -26.31 1.28
CA ASP A 113 -14.22 -25.17 0.79
C ASP A 113 -13.29 -24.01 0.38
N ILE A 114 -13.59 -23.38 -0.75
CA ILE A 114 -12.93 -22.14 -1.21
C ILE A 114 -13.96 -21.13 -1.69
N GLU A 115 -13.58 -19.85 -1.77
CA GLU A 115 -14.40 -18.81 -2.37
C GLU A 115 -13.65 -18.04 -3.46
N ILE A 116 -14.35 -17.67 -4.53
CA ILE A 116 -13.77 -17.01 -5.71
C ILE A 116 -14.58 -15.77 -6.08
N GLY A 117 -13.88 -14.66 -6.32
CA GLY A 117 -14.47 -13.42 -6.83
C GLY A 117 -14.95 -12.42 -5.78
N ASN A 118 -15.51 -11.30 -6.25
CA ASN A 118 -16.04 -10.24 -5.39
C ASN A 118 -17.40 -9.71 -5.91
N PRO A 119 -18.54 -9.99 -5.24
CA PRO A 119 -18.66 -10.77 -4.00
C PRO A 119 -18.23 -12.24 -4.18
N PRO A 120 -17.72 -12.90 -3.10
CA PRO A 120 -17.25 -14.29 -3.18
C PRO A 120 -18.34 -15.30 -3.55
N GLN A 121 -17.97 -16.30 -4.35
CA GLN A 121 -18.78 -17.45 -4.75
C GLN A 121 -18.11 -18.73 -4.21
N SER A 122 -18.83 -19.55 -3.45
CA SER A 122 -18.26 -20.72 -2.74
C SER A 122 -18.26 -21.98 -3.62
N PHE A 123 -17.21 -22.80 -3.50
CA PHE A 123 -17.04 -24.07 -4.22
C PHE A 123 -16.41 -25.13 -3.32
N LYS A 124 -16.81 -26.38 -3.56
CA LYS A 124 -16.17 -27.57 -2.98
C LYS A 124 -15.08 -28.08 -3.89
N VAL A 125 -13.86 -28.24 -3.39
CA VAL A 125 -12.70 -28.60 -4.21
C VAL A 125 -11.83 -29.68 -3.61
N VAL A 126 -11.18 -30.46 -4.48
CA VAL A 126 -10.08 -31.34 -4.11
C VAL A 126 -8.76 -30.59 -4.27
N PHE A 127 -7.93 -30.59 -3.23
CA PHE A 127 -6.56 -30.08 -3.31
C PHE A 127 -5.63 -31.20 -3.81
N ASP A 128 -5.09 -31.01 -5.01
CA ASP A 128 -4.47 -32.08 -5.79
C ASP A 128 -2.98 -31.77 -6.05
N THR A 129 -2.07 -32.58 -5.50
CA THR A 129 -0.62 -32.44 -5.77
C THR A 129 -0.18 -33.11 -7.08
N GLY A 130 -1.02 -33.94 -7.69
CA GLY A 130 -0.79 -34.57 -8.99
C GLY A 130 -1.07 -33.64 -10.19
N SER A 131 -1.73 -32.50 -9.97
CA SER A 131 -1.97 -31.50 -11.01
C SER A 131 -1.65 -30.07 -10.56
N SER A 132 -1.54 -29.15 -11.53
CA SER A 132 -1.17 -27.75 -11.29
C SER A 132 -2.25 -26.77 -11.73
N ASN A 133 -3.33 -27.28 -12.31
CA ASN A 133 -4.43 -26.46 -12.82
C ASN A 133 -5.47 -26.20 -11.73
N PHE A 134 -5.97 -24.98 -11.70
CA PHE A 134 -7.13 -24.61 -10.89
C PHE A 134 -8.36 -24.73 -11.80
N ALA A 135 -9.26 -25.67 -11.57
CA ALA A 135 -10.38 -25.99 -12.45
C ALA A 135 -11.72 -25.87 -11.70
N ILE A 136 -12.61 -24.99 -12.17
CA ILE A 136 -13.93 -24.74 -11.56
C ILE A 136 -15.03 -24.67 -12.64
N PRO A 137 -16.22 -25.25 -12.42
CA PRO A 137 -17.34 -25.19 -13.37
C PRO A 137 -17.73 -23.77 -13.72
N SER A 138 -17.88 -23.48 -15.01
CA SER A 138 -18.40 -22.19 -15.49
C SER A 138 -19.90 -22.22 -15.68
N THR A 139 -20.58 -21.07 -15.59
CA THR A 139 -21.95 -20.92 -16.12
C THR A 139 -22.05 -21.18 -17.62
N LYS A 140 -20.93 -21.19 -18.35
CA LYS A 140 -20.86 -21.60 -19.77
C LYS A 140 -20.95 -23.13 -19.96
N CYS A 141 -20.70 -23.92 -18.92
CA CYS A 141 -20.77 -25.38 -18.96
C CYS A 141 -22.23 -25.84 -18.86
N VAL A 142 -22.80 -26.18 -20.01
CA VAL A 142 -24.23 -26.51 -20.15
C VAL A 142 -24.51 -28.00 -20.37
N LYS A 143 -23.47 -28.82 -20.54
CA LYS A 143 -23.56 -30.27 -20.78
C LYS A 143 -22.39 -30.99 -20.09
N GLY A 144 -22.62 -32.22 -19.64
CA GLY A 144 -21.58 -33.06 -19.02
C GLY A 144 -21.58 -33.05 -17.48
N GLY A 145 -20.46 -33.45 -16.88
CA GLY A 145 -20.31 -33.63 -15.42
C GLY A 145 -20.60 -32.37 -14.61
N CYS A 146 -20.04 -31.24 -15.03
CA CYS A 146 -20.23 -29.89 -14.47
C CYS A 146 -21.68 -29.38 -14.32
N THR A 147 -22.69 -30.06 -14.89
CA THR A 147 -24.07 -29.57 -14.89
C THR A 147 -24.73 -29.65 -13.51
N LEU A 148 -24.34 -30.66 -12.72
CA LEU A 148 -24.86 -30.95 -11.38
C LEU A 148 -24.14 -30.17 -10.26
N HIS A 149 -23.05 -29.46 -10.60
CA HIS A 149 -22.20 -28.74 -9.65
C HIS A 149 -22.45 -27.24 -9.60
N ASN A 150 -21.91 -26.59 -8.56
CA ASN A 150 -21.91 -25.15 -8.44
C ASN A 150 -21.06 -24.52 -9.55
N LYS A 151 -21.58 -23.47 -10.18
CA LYS A 151 -20.98 -22.84 -11.35
C LYS A 151 -20.58 -21.39 -11.07
N PHE A 152 -19.35 -21.07 -11.41
CA PHE A 152 -18.80 -19.73 -11.32
C PHE A 152 -19.38 -18.81 -12.39
N ASP A 153 -19.97 -17.71 -11.93
CA ASP A 153 -20.48 -16.63 -12.76
C ASP A 153 -19.48 -15.47 -12.79
N ALA A 154 -18.70 -15.43 -13.86
CA ALA A 154 -17.74 -14.36 -14.12
C ALA A 154 -18.37 -12.96 -14.18
N LYS A 155 -19.67 -12.83 -14.47
CA LYS A 155 -20.35 -11.52 -14.54
C LYS A 155 -20.68 -10.95 -13.16
N LYS A 156 -20.78 -11.81 -12.14
CA LYS A 156 -21.07 -11.40 -10.75
C LYS A 156 -19.83 -10.92 -10.01
N SER A 157 -18.63 -11.35 -10.43
CA SER A 157 -17.37 -10.93 -9.82
C SER A 157 -16.84 -9.64 -10.43
N ARG A 158 -16.59 -8.63 -9.59
CA ARG A 158 -15.96 -7.35 -9.98
C ARG A 158 -14.45 -7.47 -10.17
N THR A 159 -13.85 -8.54 -9.66
CA THR A 159 -12.40 -8.78 -9.68
C THR A 159 -11.98 -9.76 -10.79
N PHE A 160 -12.95 -10.34 -11.51
CA PHE A 160 -12.68 -11.24 -12.63
C PHE A 160 -12.02 -10.50 -13.80
N MET A 161 -10.95 -11.08 -14.35
CA MET A 161 -10.27 -10.62 -15.56
C MET A 161 -10.18 -11.77 -16.56
N SER A 162 -10.72 -11.57 -17.77
CA SER A 162 -10.57 -12.55 -18.84
C SER A 162 -9.16 -12.52 -19.43
N THR A 163 -8.64 -13.68 -19.78
CA THR A 163 -7.35 -13.79 -20.47
C THR A 163 -7.59 -13.96 -21.96
N LEU A 164 -7.20 -12.98 -22.76
CA LEU A 164 -7.36 -13.00 -24.21
C LEU A 164 -5.99 -13.05 -24.91
N LYS A 165 -5.89 -13.83 -25.97
CA LYS A 165 -4.79 -13.73 -26.96
C LYS A 165 -4.86 -12.38 -27.67
N ASN A 166 -3.78 -11.96 -28.33
CA ASN A 166 -3.71 -10.70 -29.09
C ASN A 166 -4.86 -10.50 -30.10
N ASN A 167 -5.51 -11.60 -30.53
CA ASN A 167 -6.66 -11.59 -31.45
C ASN A 167 -8.03 -11.51 -30.74
N LYS A 168 -8.07 -11.23 -29.42
CA LYS A 168 -9.28 -11.23 -28.57
C LYS A 168 -9.96 -12.60 -28.38
N GLU A 169 -9.23 -13.70 -28.59
CA GLU A 169 -9.70 -15.06 -28.33
C GLU A 169 -9.34 -15.52 -26.91
N SER A 170 -10.24 -16.22 -26.22
CA SER A 170 -9.94 -16.80 -24.92
C SER A 170 -8.85 -17.87 -24.99
N ILE A 171 -8.11 -18.03 -23.90
CA ILE A 171 -7.09 -19.08 -23.78
C ILE A 171 -7.75 -20.34 -23.22
N TYR A 172 -7.62 -21.44 -23.95
CA TYR A 172 -8.17 -22.74 -23.55
C TYR A 172 -7.06 -23.75 -23.22
N THR A 173 -7.35 -24.69 -22.33
CA THR A 173 -6.50 -25.85 -22.04
C THR A 173 -7.37 -27.10 -21.98
N TYR A 174 -6.98 -28.12 -22.74
CA TYR A 174 -7.54 -29.45 -22.65
C TYR A 174 -6.81 -30.22 -21.55
N VAL A 175 -7.55 -30.71 -20.55
CA VAL A 175 -7.00 -31.53 -19.47
C VAL A 175 -7.62 -32.93 -19.57
N GLN A 176 -6.77 -33.94 -19.64
CA GLN A 176 -7.15 -35.35 -19.58
C GLN A 176 -6.84 -35.86 -18.18
N TYR A 177 -7.88 -36.21 -17.44
CA TYR A 177 -7.80 -36.96 -16.19
C TYR A 177 -7.95 -38.45 -16.54
N GLY A 178 -7.45 -39.37 -15.72
CA GLY A 178 -7.35 -40.80 -16.05
C GLY A 178 -8.48 -41.35 -16.93
N THR A 179 -9.73 -41.27 -16.45
CA THR A 179 -10.95 -41.69 -17.20
C THR A 179 -11.84 -40.52 -17.66
N GLY A 180 -11.48 -39.27 -17.36
CA GLY A 180 -12.31 -38.08 -17.62
C GLY A 180 -11.59 -36.98 -18.40
N LYS A 181 -12.33 -36.04 -18.97
CA LYS A 181 -11.73 -34.92 -19.73
C LYS A 181 -12.47 -33.61 -19.44
N SER A 182 -11.71 -32.51 -19.39
CA SER A 182 -12.28 -31.18 -19.22
C SER A 182 -11.58 -30.15 -20.12
N ILE A 183 -12.33 -29.16 -20.60
CA ILE A 183 -11.82 -28.00 -21.33
C ILE A 183 -11.93 -26.78 -20.44
N LEU A 184 -10.79 -26.16 -20.14
CA LEU A 184 -10.68 -25.00 -19.26
C LEU A 184 -10.49 -23.73 -20.08
N GLU A 185 -11.31 -22.71 -19.85
CA GLU A 185 -11.10 -21.34 -20.31
C GLU A 185 -10.43 -20.52 -19.19
N HIS A 186 -9.26 -19.95 -19.44
CA HIS A 186 -8.49 -19.28 -18.38
C HIS A 186 -8.91 -17.82 -18.13
N GLY A 187 -9.07 -17.49 -16.86
CA GLY A 187 -9.25 -16.13 -16.35
C GLY A 187 -8.46 -15.92 -15.06
N TYR A 188 -8.51 -14.71 -14.52
CA TYR A 188 -7.94 -14.38 -13.22
C TYR A 188 -9.02 -13.85 -12.31
N ASP A 189 -8.97 -14.23 -11.04
CA ASP A 189 -9.81 -13.63 -10.00
C ASP A 189 -9.13 -13.71 -8.63
N ASP A 190 -9.70 -13.05 -7.64
CA ASP A 190 -9.28 -13.16 -6.24
C ASP A 190 -9.86 -14.45 -5.63
N VAL A 191 -9.02 -15.24 -4.98
CA VAL A 191 -9.39 -16.48 -4.30
C VAL A 191 -9.23 -16.31 -2.80
N TYR A 192 -10.19 -16.83 -2.04
CA TYR A 192 -10.24 -16.76 -0.58
C TYR A 192 -10.31 -18.17 0.01
N MET A 193 -9.51 -18.40 1.05
CA MET A 193 -9.47 -19.67 1.78
C MET A 193 -9.26 -19.40 3.27
N LYS A 194 -10.30 -19.60 4.09
CA LYS A 194 -10.29 -19.36 5.56
C LYS A 194 -9.49 -18.12 6.00
N GLY A 195 -9.78 -16.97 5.37
CA GLY A 195 -9.14 -15.68 5.69
C GLY A 195 -7.86 -15.35 4.91
N LEU A 196 -7.27 -16.32 4.19
CA LEU A 196 -6.18 -16.05 3.23
C LEU A 196 -6.76 -15.52 1.92
N LYS A 197 -6.34 -14.31 1.54
CA LYS A 197 -6.67 -13.70 0.25
C LYS A 197 -5.51 -13.84 -0.72
N ILE A 198 -5.74 -14.52 -1.84
CA ILE A 198 -4.79 -14.71 -2.94
C ILE A 198 -5.27 -13.87 -4.11
N ASN A 199 -4.58 -12.76 -4.38
CA ASN A 199 -5.04 -11.82 -5.40
C ASN A 199 -4.69 -12.31 -6.81
N LYS A 200 -5.55 -12.10 -7.80
CA LYS A 200 -5.25 -12.41 -9.22
C LYS A 200 -4.69 -13.84 -9.43
N GLN A 201 -5.32 -14.84 -8.82
CA GLN A 201 -5.02 -16.24 -9.09
C GLN A 201 -5.58 -16.62 -10.46
N CYS A 202 -4.81 -17.36 -11.27
CA CYS A 202 -5.33 -17.93 -12.50
C CYS A 202 -6.34 -19.03 -12.17
N ILE A 203 -7.55 -18.91 -12.70
CA ILE A 203 -8.63 -19.90 -12.60
C ILE A 203 -8.99 -20.41 -13.99
N GLY A 204 -9.07 -21.72 -14.14
CA GLY A 204 -9.56 -22.41 -15.32
C GLY A 204 -11.05 -22.66 -15.19
N LEU A 205 -11.84 -21.98 -16.01
CA LEU A 205 -13.29 -22.12 -16.06
C LEU A 205 -13.65 -23.30 -16.96
N ILE A 206 -14.16 -24.37 -16.38
CA ILE A 206 -14.59 -25.56 -17.12
C ILE A 206 -15.78 -25.17 -18.00
N ILE A 207 -15.63 -25.33 -19.32
CA ILE A 207 -16.69 -25.08 -20.31
C ILE A 207 -17.28 -26.37 -20.88
N GLU A 208 -16.52 -27.46 -20.82
CA GLU A 208 -16.95 -28.81 -21.17
C GLU A 208 -16.27 -29.82 -20.25
N GLU A 209 -17.01 -30.83 -19.83
CA GLU A 209 -16.53 -31.89 -18.93
C GLU A 209 -17.21 -33.21 -19.25
N SER A 210 -16.50 -34.34 -19.19
CA SER A 210 -17.12 -35.65 -19.38
C SER A 210 -18.14 -35.97 -18.28
N MET A 211 -19.15 -36.78 -18.59
CA MET A 211 -20.10 -37.27 -17.57
C MET A 211 -19.36 -38.11 -16.52
N HIS A 212 -18.78 -39.23 -16.94
CA HIS A 212 -17.97 -40.04 -16.04
C HIS A 212 -16.52 -39.49 -16.00
N PRO A 213 -15.88 -39.41 -14.82
CA PRO A 213 -16.44 -39.68 -13.49
C PRO A 213 -17.17 -38.48 -12.86
N PHE A 214 -17.01 -37.27 -13.40
CA PHE A 214 -17.35 -36.02 -12.71
C PHE A 214 -18.81 -35.88 -12.24
N SER A 215 -19.80 -36.39 -12.97
CA SER A 215 -21.22 -36.31 -12.54
C SER A 215 -21.52 -37.09 -11.26
N GLU A 216 -20.67 -38.04 -10.89
CA GLU A 216 -20.81 -38.91 -9.72
C GLU A 216 -19.99 -38.40 -8.53
N LEU A 217 -19.19 -37.34 -8.72
CA LEU A 217 -18.28 -36.82 -7.71
C LEU A 217 -18.92 -35.71 -6.87
N PRO A 218 -18.73 -35.70 -5.55
CA PRO A 218 -19.38 -34.75 -4.63
C PRO A 218 -18.67 -33.39 -4.51
N PHE A 219 -17.61 -33.14 -5.28
CA PHE A 219 -16.90 -31.87 -5.32
C PHE A 219 -17.16 -31.14 -6.65
N ASP A 220 -17.10 -29.80 -6.62
CA ASP A 220 -17.35 -28.96 -7.78
C ASP A 220 -16.11 -28.86 -8.69
N GLY A 221 -14.89 -28.81 -8.13
CA GLY A 221 -13.67 -28.64 -8.92
C GLY A 221 -12.37 -29.11 -8.26
N ILE A 222 -11.25 -28.80 -8.91
CA ILE A 222 -9.90 -29.25 -8.50
C ILE A 222 -8.97 -28.04 -8.37
N VAL A 223 -8.19 -28.01 -7.30
CA VAL A 223 -7.16 -27.00 -7.06
C VAL A 223 -5.79 -27.67 -7.09
N GLY A 224 -5.08 -27.51 -8.19
CA GLY A 224 -3.73 -28.04 -8.38
C GLY A 224 -2.68 -27.34 -7.51
N LEU A 225 -1.94 -28.16 -6.74
CA LEU A 225 -0.82 -27.80 -5.87
C LEU A 225 0.54 -28.30 -6.43
N GLY A 226 0.54 -28.82 -7.65
CA GLY A 226 1.75 -29.12 -8.42
C GLY A 226 2.49 -27.88 -8.90
N PHE A 227 3.68 -28.11 -9.45
CA PHE A 227 4.51 -27.08 -10.08
C PHE A 227 3.96 -26.69 -11.45
N SER A 228 4.09 -25.43 -11.86
CA SER A 228 3.76 -25.06 -13.25
C SER A 228 4.75 -25.71 -14.22
N ASP A 229 4.24 -26.29 -15.31
CA ASP A 229 5.04 -27.06 -16.28
C ASP A 229 6.20 -26.19 -16.85
N PRO A 230 7.47 -26.53 -16.57
CA PRO A 230 8.61 -25.70 -16.95
C PRO A 230 8.87 -25.65 -18.45
N ASP A 231 8.43 -26.66 -19.22
CA ASP A 231 8.68 -26.74 -20.67
C ASP A 231 7.57 -26.06 -21.48
N ASN A 232 6.41 -25.85 -20.88
CA ASN A 232 5.27 -25.23 -21.54
C ASN A 232 5.26 -23.72 -21.28
N SER A 233 6.07 -22.98 -22.06
CA SER A 233 6.17 -21.51 -22.00
C SER A 233 4.83 -20.76 -22.07
N PHE A 234 3.78 -21.41 -22.60
CA PHE A 234 2.43 -20.89 -22.64
C PHE A 234 1.73 -20.95 -21.27
N GLN A 235 1.91 -22.04 -20.52
CA GLN A 235 1.36 -22.22 -19.17
C GLN A 235 2.14 -21.40 -18.13
N THR A 236 3.47 -21.27 -18.25
CA THR A 236 4.25 -20.42 -17.32
C THR A 236 3.92 -18.93 -17.43
N LYS A 237 3.43 -18.48 -18.59
CA LYS A 237 3.04 -17.09 -18.85
C LYS A 237 1.59 -16.77 -18.46
N TYR A 238 0.68 -17.75 -18.52
CA TYR A 238 -0.76 -17.51 -18.37
C TYR A 238 -1.49 -18.40 -17.36
N SER A 239 -0.87 -19.43 -16.78
CA SER A 239 -1.48 -20.36 -15.82
C SER A 239 -0.50 -20.79 -14.72
N LYS A 240 -0.29 -19.90 -13.74
CA LYS A 240 0.51 -20.20 -12.55
C LYS A 240 -0.31 -21.00 -11.53
N SER A 241 0.32 -22.01 -10.93
CA SER A 241 -0.31 -22.79 -9.86
C SER A 241 -0.53 -21.95 -8.60
N LEU A 242 -1.42 -22.41 -7.72
CA LEU A 242 -1.77 -21.68 -6.50
C LEU A 242 -0.55 -21.40 -5.61
N ILE A 243 0.31 -22.41 -5.46
CA ILE A 243 1.51 -22.34 -4.62
C ILE A 243 2.55 -21.34 -5.14
N GLU A 244 2.65 -21.18 -6.46
CA GLU A 244 3.57 -20.22 -7.08
C GLU A 244 3.07 -18.79 -6.93
N THR A 245 1.76 -18.56 -7.10
CA THR A 245 1.13 -17.26 -6.88
C THR A 245 1.33 -16.79 -5.43
N ILE A 246 1.10 -17.67 -4.45
CA ILE A 246 1.34 -17.38 -3.02
C ILE A 246 2.81 -17.00 -2.79
N LYS A 247 3.75 -17.78 -3.33
CA LYS A 247 5.20 -17.57 -3.19
C LYS A 247 5.66 -16.26 -3.83
N GLU A 248 5.14 -15.89 -4.99
CA GLU A 248 5.47 -14.63 -5.66
C GLU A 248 4.93 -13.41 -4.91
N GLN A 249 3.72 -13.50 -4.35
CA GLN A 249 3.14 -12.42 -3.56
C GLN A 249 3.90 -12.22 -2.26
N ALA A 250 4.33 -13.31 -1.61
CA ALA A 250 5.21 -13.24 -0.43
C ALA A 250 6.55 -12.52 -0.73
N ARG A 251 7.14 -12.71 -1.92
CA ARG A 251 8.42 -12.05 -2.30
C ARG A 251 8.29 -10.57 -2.66
N LYS A 252 7.22 -10.18 -3.37
CA LYS A 252 7.04 -8.78 -3.82
C LYS A 252 6.78 -7.81 -2.67
N GLN A 253 6.30 -8.29 -1.53
CA GLN A 253 6.07 -7.48 -0.32
C GLN A 253 7.35 -7.22 0.48
N SER A 254 8.43 -7.97 0.26
CA SER A 254 9.72 -7.78 0.96
C SER A 254 10.61 -6.68 0.36
N ASN A 255 10.34 -6.20 -0.87
CA ASN A 255 11.21 -5.26 -1.61
C ASN A 255 10.64 -3.83 -1.75
N LYS A 256 9.49 -3.52 -1.12
CA LYS A 256 8.96 -2.16 -1.02
C LYS A 256 8.89 -1.77 0.46
N ASN A 257 9.67 -0.76 0.83
CA ASN A 257 9.71 -0.11 2.15
C ASN A 257 10.13 -1.01 3.32
N SER A 258 11.39 -0.84 3.74
CA SER A 258 11.92 -1.26 5.03
C SER A 258 11.09 -0.68 6.18
N ASN A 259 10.09 -1.45 6.66
CA ASN A 259 9.62 -1.56 8.07
C ASN A 259 8.32 -2.39 8.27
N LYS A 260 7.87 -3.22 7.32
CA LYS A 260 6.79 -4.21 7.57
C LYS A 260 7.05 -5.54 6.85
N ASN A 261 7.49 -6.55 7.60
CA ASN A 261 7.45 -7.95 7.17
C ASN A 261 6.03 -8.48 7.36
N SER A 262 5.14 -8.32 6.39
CA SER A 262 3.91 -9.11 6.33
C SER A 262 4.06 -10.17 5.25
N ASN A 263 4.66 -11.32 5.58
CA ASN A 263 4.58 -12.48 4.70
C ASN A 263 3.13 -12.97 4.66
N LEU A 264 2.64 -13.40 3.48
CA LEU A 264 1.30 -13.97 3.31
C LEU A 264 1.11 -15.28 4.11
N LEU A 265 2.21 -16.01 4.37
CA LEU A 265 2.32 -17.22 5.20
C LEU A 265 3.65 -17.23 5.96
N GLN A 266 3.72 -17.86 7.13
CA GLN A 266 4.94 -17.95 7.97
C GLN A 266 6.08 -18.72 7.28
N GLN A 267 5.76 -19.81 6.60
CA GLN A 267 6.69 -20.62 5.81
C GLN A 267 6.04 -21.02 4.48
N ASN A 268 6.83 -21.20 3.42
CA ASN A 268 6.33 -21.65 2.12
C ASN A 268 6.15 -23.18 2.10
N ILE A 269 5.36 -23.71 3.05
CA ILE A 269 5.05 -25.13 3.18
C ILE A 269 3.54 -25.33 3.29
N PHE A 270 3.08 -26.50 2.84
CA PHE A 270 1.75 -27.01 3.13
C PHE A 270 1.86 -28.48 3.56
N SER A 271 0.88 -28.96 4.31
CA SER A 271 0.82 -30.34 4.79
C SER A 271 -0.59 -30.90 4.71
N PHE A 272 -0.71 -32.18 4.39
CA PHE A 272 -1.97 -32.93 4.39
C PHE A 272 -2.05 -33.91 5.56
N TYR A 273 -3.26 -34.11 6.06
CA TYR A 273 -3.62 -35.20 6.95
C TYR A 273 -4.73 -36.02 6.30
N VAL A 274 -4.47 -37.31 6.14
CA VAL A 274 -5.35 -38.27 5.48
C VAL A 274 -5.67 -39.39 6.48
N PRO A 275 -6.84 -39.39 7.13
CA PRO A 275 -7.23 -40.44 8.07
C PRO A 275 -7.46 -41.78 7.38
N LYS A 276 -7.33 -42.85 8.17
CA LYS A 276 -7.70 -44.23 7.76
C LYS A 276 -9.17 -44.51 8.05
N GLU A 277 -9.72 -43.94 9.10
CA GLU A 277 -11.12 -44.11 9.50
C GLU A 277 -12.05 -43.26 8.62
N LEU A 278 -13.09 -43.89 8.07
CA LEU A 278 -14.06 -43.26 7.16
C LEU A 278 -14.79 -42.07 7.79
N GLU A 279 -15.05 -42.12 9.09
CA GLU A 279 -15.80 -41.08 9.82
C GLU A 279 -14.93 -39.86 10.20
N LYS A 280 -13.60 -39.95 10.07
CA LYS A 280 -12.69 -38.85 10.41
C LYS A 280 -12.47 -37.95 9.20
N SER A 281 -12.54 -36.64 9.43
CA SER A 281 -12.15 -35.62 8.45
C SER A 281 -10.64 -35.59 8.25
N GLY A 282 -10.22 -35.34 7.00
CA GLY A 282 -8.84 -34.97 6.68
C GLY A 282 -8.57 -33.50 7.01
N ALA A 283 -7.35 -33.03 6.73
CA ALA A 283 -7.04 -31.62 6.84
C ALA A 283 -5.91 -31.20 5.89
N ILE A 284 -5.92 -29.94 5.46
CA ILE A 284 -4.79 -29.28 4.81
C ILE A 284 -4.39 -28.04 5.61
N THR A 285 -3.09 -27.81 5.74
CA THR A 285 -2.55 -26.62 6.42
C THR A 285 -1.53 -25.94 5.53
N PHE A 286 -1.64 -24.63 5.35
CA PHE A 286 -0.66 -23.79 4.65
C PHE A 286 0.09 -22.92 5.65
N GLY A 287 1.40 -22.77 5.50
CA GLY A 287 2.24 -21.94 6.39
C GLY A 287 2.96 -22.69 7.49
N ARG A 288 2.58 -23.94 7.78
CA ARG A 288 3.25 -24.85 8.74
C ARG A 288 2.87 -26.31 8.50
N ALA A 289 3.69 -27.25 8.97
CA ALA A 289 3.27 -28.63 9.21
C ALA A 289 2.56 -28.72 10.57
N ASN A 290 1.39 -29.36 10.64
CA ASN A 290 0.63 -29.46 11.89
C ASN A 290 1.07 -30.70 12.70
N SER A 291 1.77 -30.46 13.82
CA SER A 291 2.31 -31.51 14.69
C SER A 291 1.24 -32.37 15.37
N LYS A 292 -0.03 -31.93 15.41
CA LYS A 292 -1.17 -32.71 15.95
C LYS A 292 -1.38 -34.04 15.21
N TYR A 293 -1.07 -34.06 13.92
CA TYR A 293 -1.28 -35.23 13.07
C TYR A 293 -0.03 -36.08 12.93
N ALA A 294 1.09 -35.62 13.51
CA ALA A 294 2.36 -36.31 13.50
C ALA A 294 2.39 -37.37 14.61
N VAL A 295 2.94 -38.56 14.33
CA VAL A 295 3.17 -39.61 15.34
C VAL A 295 4.08 -39.08 16.45
N GLU A 296 3.59 -39.12 17.68
CA GLU A 296 4.28 -38.46 18.79
C GLU A 296 5.62 -39.15 19.10
N GLY A 297 6.73 -38.40 18.98
CA GLY A 297 8.10 -38.90 19.19
C GLY A 297 8.89 -39.23 17.91
N GLU A 298 8.27 -39.26 16.74
CA GLU A 298 8.96 -39.50 15.46
C GLU A 298 9.35 -38.18 14.76
N LYS A 299 10.51 -38.18 14.10
CA LYS A 299 11.05 -37.01 13.38
C LYS A 299 10.56 -36.99 11.95
N ILE A 300 10.42 -35.77 11.42
CA ILE A 300 10.04 -35.57 10.04
C ILE A 300 11.17 -35.97 9.07
N GLU A 301 10.97 -37.01 8.27
CA GLU A 301 11.85 -37.48 7.20
C GLU A 301 11.58 -36.73 5.89
N TRP A 302 12.60 -36.06 5.37
CA TRP A 302 12.49 -35.27 4.15
C TRP A 302 13.02 -36.05 2.94
N PHE A 303 12.28 -36.02 1.84
CA PHE A 303 12.72 -36.58 0.55
C PHE A 303 12.93 -35.46 -0.47
N PRO A 304 14.04 -35.45 -1.23
CA PRO A 304 14.30 -34.42 -2.21
C PRO A 304 13.38 -34.58 -3.42
N VAL A 305 12.79 -33.48 -3.87
CA VAL A 305 12.06 -33.43 -5.13
C VAL A 305 13.07 -33.57 -6.28
N ILE A 306 12.96 -34.64 -7.07
CA ILE A 306 13.91 -34.95 -8.16
C ILE A 306 13.52 -34.37 -9.52
N SER A 307 12.29 -33.89 -9.66
CA SER A 307 11.72 -33.35 -10.89
C SER A 307 10.62 -32.35 -10.55
N MET A 308 10.49 -31.26 -11.31
CA MET A 308 9.49 -30.21 -11.09
C MET A 308 8.23 -30.40 -11.96
N TYR A 309 7.95 -31.59 -12.50
CA TYR A 309 6.68 -31.86 -13.19
C TYR A 309 5.59 -32.33 -12.22
N PHE A 310 5.95 -33.16 -11.24
CA PHE A 310 5.11 -33.57 -10.12
C PHE A 310 5.91 -33.45 -8.83
N TRP A 311 5.30 -33.76 -7.69
CA TRP A 311 6.03 -33.98 -6.44
C TRP A 311 6.76 -35.34 -6.48
N GLU A 312 7.80 -35.42 -7.31
CA GLU A 312 8.53 -36.67 -7.59
C GLU A 312 9.65 -36.90 -6.58
N ILE A 313 9.73 -38.13 -6.06
CA ILE A 313 10.78 -38.60 -5.16
C ILE A 313 11.53 -39.81 -5.75
N ASN A 314 12.76 -40.02 -5.28
CA ASN A 314 13.61 -41.10 -5.74
C ASN A 314 13.23 -42.43 -5.08
N LEU A 315 12.65 -43.35 -5.87
CA LEU A 315 12.29 -44.70 -5.46
C LEU A 315 13.40 -45.66 -5.86
N LEU A 316 14.11 -46.21 -4.89
CA LEU A 316 15.24 -47.10 -5.11
C LEU A 316 14.79 -48.55 -5.29
N GLY A 317 13.77 -48.98 -4.54
CA GLY A 317 13.33 -50.37 -4.53
C GLY A 317 11.94 -50.54 -3.93
N ILE A 318 11.22 -51.59 -4.36
CA ILE A 318 10.06 -52.14 -3.65
C ILE A 318 10.39 -53.60 -3.35
N LEU A 319 10.37 -53.97 -2.07
CA LEU A 319 10.74 -55.29 -1.59
C LEU A 319 9.51 -56.01 -1.02
N LEU A 320 9.45 -57.33 -1.23
CA LEU A 320 8.68 -58.25 -0.41
C LEU A 320 9.70 -59.09 0.38
N PRO A 321 10.06 -58.67 1.62
CA PRO A 321 11.10 -59.34 2.40
C PRO A 321 10.80 -60.83 2.61
N ASP A 322 9.53 -61.16 2.83
CA ASP A 322 9.07 -62.54 3.09
C ASP A 322 9.17 -63.46 1.86
N LYS A 323 9.30 -62.89 0.65
CA LYS A 323 9.31 -63.63 -0.62
C LYS A 323 10.61 -63.48 -1.42
N ASN A 324 11.63 -62.81 -0.88
CA ASN A 324 12.88 -62.48 -1.59
C ASN A 324 12.62 -61.89 -3.00
N PHE A 325 11.59 -61.06 -3.11
CA PHE A 325 11.17 -60.45 -4.37
C PHE A 325 11.44 -58.94 -4.33
N GLU A 326 12.11 -58.42 -5.34
CA GLU A 326 12.51 -57.01 -5.42
C GLU A 326 12.22 -56.44 -6.80
N ILE A 327 11.69 -55.22 -6.80
CA ILE A 327 11.43 -54.40 -7.98
C ILE A 327 12.32 -53.16 -7.90
N CYS A 328 12.79 -52.67 -9.05
CA CYS A 328 13.61 -51.46 -9.22
C CYS A 328 15.12 -51.53 -8.91
N SER A 329 15.69 -52.63 -8.38
CA SER A 329 17.13 -52.68 -7.99
C SER A 329 18.15 -52.35 -9.10
N ASN A 330 17.79 -52.57 -10.37
CA ASN A 330 18.64 -52.26 -11.54
C ASN A 330 18.06 -51.16 -12.45
N LYS A 331 16.97 -50.50 -12.06
CA LYS A 331 16.26 -49.50 -12.88
C LYS A 331 16.10 -48.20 -12.11
N LYS A 332 16.24 -47.05 -12.77
CA LYS A 332 15.94 -45.73 -12.16
C LYS A 332 14.43 -45.58 -12.01
N CYS A 333 13.87 -46.02 -10.89
CA CYS A 333 12.48 -45.80 -10.55
C CYS A 333 12.28 -44.44 -9.88
N ARG A 334 11.06 -43.93 -9.99
CA ARG A 334 10.62 -42.66 -9.41
C ARG A 334 9.16 -42.77 -9.05
N ALA A 335 8.75 -42.04 -8.02
CA ALA A 335 7.36 -42.01 -7.56
C ALA A 335 6.88 -40.57 -7.44
N ALA A 336 5.67 -40.27 -7.89
CA ALA A 336 4.98 -39.00 -7.68
C ALA A 336 4.05 -39.12 -6.48
N ILE A 337 4.11 -38.15 -5.56
CA ILE A 337 3.19 -38.05 -4.43
C ILE A 337 1.94 -37.28 -4.87
N ASP A 338 0.78 -37.94 -4.80
CA ASP A 338 -0.45 -37.45 -5.41
C ASP A 338 -1.66 -37.57 -4.47
N THR A 339 -2.07 -36.44 -3.88
CA THR A 339 -3.27 -36.37 -3.01
C THR A 339 -4.58 -36.51 -3.80
N GLY A 340 -4.56 -36.32 -5.11
CA GLY A 340 -5.71 -36.52 -6.01
C GLY A 340 -5.93 -37.98 -6.40
N SER A 341 -4.99 -38.87 -6.11
CA SER A 341 -5.08 -40.30 -6.41
C SER A 341 -5.44 -41.13 -5.17
N SER A 342 -6.40 -42.05 -5.29
CA SER A 342 -6.83 -42.89 -4.17
C SER A 342 -5.85 -44.02 -3.87
N LEU A 343 -5.34 -44.70 -4.91
CA LEU A 343 -4.58 -45.96 -4.81
C LEU A 343 -3.07 -45.75 -5.05
N LEU A 344 -2.26 -46.74 -4.67
CA LEU A 344 -0.87 -46.82 -5.10
C LEU A 344 -0.80 -47.47 -6.49
N THR A 345 -0.19 -46.78 -7.44
CA THR A 345 -0.11 -47.28 -8.82
C THR A 345 1.31 -47.29 -9.37
N GLY A 346 1.54 -48.10 -10.40
CA GLY A 346 2.82 -48.16 -11.09
C GLY A 346 2.74 -48.95 -12.40
N PRO A 347 3.86 -49.01 -13.15
CA PRO A 347 3.90 -49.66 -14.45
C PRO A 347 3.44 -51.11 -14.39
N SER A 348 2.59 -51.54 -15.33
CA SER A 348 1.98 -52.87 -15.32
C SER A 348 3.03 -53.99 -15.27
N SER A 349 4.12 -53.82 -16.01
CA SER A 349 5.26 -54.78 -16.03
C SER A 349 5.95 -55.00 -14.69
N LEU A 350 5.79 -54.07 -13.74
CA LEU A 350 6.39 -54.14 -12.40
C LEU A 350 5.32 -54.45 -11.33
N MET A 351 4.11 -53.89 -11.48
CA MET A 351 3.02 -54.04 -10.52
C MET A 351 2.29 -55.39 -10.62
N GLN A 352 2.09 -55.94 -11.82
CA GLN A 352 1.38 -57.23 -11.96
C GLN A 352 2.09 -58.36 -11.21
N PRO A 353 3.42 -58.55 -11.34
CA PRO A 353 4.12 -59.57 -10.56
C PRO A 353 4.07 -59.30 -9.03
N LEU A 354 4.02 -58.04 -8.61
CA LEU A 354 3.86 -57.68 -7.19
C LEU A 354 2.48 -58.09 -6.67
N ILE A 355 1.43 -57.75 -7.41
CA ILE A 355 0.03 -58.04 -7.05
C ILE A 355 -0.24 -59.56 -7.09
N GLU A 356 0.30 -60.29 -8.07
CA GLU A 356 0.19 -61.76 -8.13
C GLU A 356 0.85 -62.44 -6.93
N ASN A 357 1.91 -61.83 -6.37
CA ASN A 357 2.52 -62.32 -5.13
C ASN A 357 1.69 -61.98 -3.87
N ILE A 358 0.70 -61.10 -3.96
CA ILE A 358 -0.22 -60.76 -2.87
C ILE A 358 -1.53 -61.51 -3.12
N ASN A 359 -1.59 -62.77 -2.69
CA ASN A 359 -2.72 -63.67 -2.91
C ASN A 359 -3.88 -63.35 -1.95
N LEU A 360 -4.57 -62.21 -2.12
CA LEU A 360 -5.69 -61.77 -1.28
C LEU A 360 -6.97 -62.58 -1.56
N GLU A 361 -7.59 -63.15 -0.52
CA GLU A 361 -8.92 -63.73 -0.61
C GLU A 361 -10.02 -62.65 -0.48
N LYS A 362 -11.09 -62.76 -1.28
CA LYS A 362 -12.15 -61.75 -1.37
C LYS A 362 -12.92 -61.54 -0.05
N ASP A 363 -12.95 -62.55 0.80
CA ASP A 363 -13.63 -62.59 2.09
C ASP A 363 -12.76 -62.09 3.26
N CYS A 364 -11.58 -61.53 2.97
CA CYS A 364 -10.65 -61.00 3.97
C CYS A 364 -10.05 -62.06 4.93
N SER A 365 -10.25 -63.36 4.68
CA SER A 365 -9.89 -64.43 5.62
C SER A 365 -8.38 -64.49 5.92
N ASN A 366 -7.55 -64.09 4.95
CA ASN A 366 -6.13 -64.32 4.95
C ASN A 366 -5.26 -63.06 5.15
N ILE A 367 -5.86 -61.90 5.51
CA ILE A 367 -5.15 -60.62 5.69
C ILE A 367 -3.90 -60.77 6.55
N SER A 368 -4.00 -61.42 7.72
CA SER A 368 -2.89 -61.56 8.65
C SER A 368 -1.73 -62.42 8.13
N SER A 369 -1.91 -63.12 7.01
CA SER A 369 -0.88 -63.96 6.36
C SER A 369 -0.26 -63.31 5.12
N LEU A 370 -0.69 -62.11 4.75
CA LEU A 370 -0.17 -61.40 3.58
C LEU A 370 1.22 -60.79 3.87
N PRO A 371 2.08 -60.65 2.84
CA PRO A 371 3.47 -60.23 3.02
C PRO A 371 3.59 -58.73 3.30
N ILE A 372 4.64 -58.34 4.02
CA ILE A 372 4.99 -56.92 4.19
C ILE A 372 5.55 -56.36 2.87
N ILE A 373 5.15 -55.15 2.49
CA ILE A 373 5.67 -54.43 1.32
C ILE A 373 6.59 -53.31 1.79
N SER A 374 7.88 -53.37 1.47
CA SER A 374 8.85 -52.36 1.89
C SER A 374 9.24 -51.44 0.74
N PHE A 375 9.01 -50.13 0.89
CA PHE A 375 9.44 -49.11 -0.08
C PHE A 375 10.79 -48.53 0.35
N VAL A 376 11.80 -48.64 -0.52
CA VAL A 376 13.15 -48.12 -0.28
C VAL A 376 13.29 -46.77 -0.98
N LEU A 377 13.38 -45.71 -0.20
CA LEU A 377 13.50 -44.33 -0.65
C LEU A 377 14.85 -43.75 -0.27
N LYS A 378 15.26 -42.68 -0.96
CA LYS A 378 16.44 -41.90 -0.60
C LYS A 378 16.04 -40.58 0.02
N ASN A 379 16.28 -40.42 1.32
CA ASN A 379 16.01 -39.16 1.99
C ASN A 379 17.02 -38.08 1.55
N VAL A 380 16.79 -36.85 1.99
CA VAL A 380 17.67 -35.71 1.67
C VAL A 380 19.10 -35.92 2.18
N GLU A 381 19.29 -36.72 3.24
CA GLU A 381 20.60 -37.09 3.81
C GLU A 381 21.35 -38.08 2.96
N GLY A 382 20.76 -38.50 1.85
CA GLY A 382 21.27 -39.57 1.01
C GLY A 382 21.29 -40.91 1.72
N LYS A 383 20.62 -41.03 2.88
CA LYS A 383 20.37 -42.30 3.56
C LYS A 383 19.22 -43.02 2.86
N THR A 384 19.36 -44.33 2.72
CA THR A 384 18.27 -45.23 2.38
C THR A 384 17.33 -45.32 3.57
N VAL A 385 16.05 -44.98 3.35
CA VAL A 385 14.96 -45.13 4.31
C VAL A 385 14.02 -46.19 3.75
N THR A 386 13.71 -47.19 4.57
CA THR A 386 12.80 -48.28 4.20
C THR A 386 11.48 -48.07 4.94
N LEU A 387 10.37 -48.06 4.21
CA LEU A 387 9.02 -47.88 4.74
C LEU A 387 8.24 -49.19 4.57
N ASP A 388 7.95 -49.86 5.69
CA ASP A 388 7.34 -51.19 5.71
C ASP A 388 5.82 -51.12 5.83
N PHE A 389 5.09 -51.46 4.78
CA PHE A 389 3.63 -51.52 4.73
C PHE A 389 3.14 -52.91 5.14
N THR A 390 2.36 -52.95 6.21
CA THR A 390 1.68 -54.17 6.68
C THR A 390 0.40 -54.40 5.88
N PRO A 391 -0.20 -55.61 5.92
CA PRO A 391 -1.46 -55.90 5.22
C PRO A 391 -2.56 -54.89 5.51
N ASP A 392 -2.65 -54.39 6.74
CA ASP A 392 -3.63 -53.39 7.14
C ASP A 392 -3.47 -52.03 6.42
N ASP A 393 -2.31 -51.74 5.84
CA ASP A 393 -2.01 -50.46 5.22
C ASP A 393 -2.32 -50.42 3.72
N TYR A 394 -2.21 -51.55 3.03
CA TYR A 394 -2.45 -51.65 1.59
C TYR A 394 -3.70 -52.46 1.23
N ILE A 395 -4.48 -52.95 2.20
CA ILE A 395 -5.79 -53.57 1.99
C ILE A 395 -6.90 -52.59 2.36
N LEU A 396 -7.91 -52.48 1.49
CA LEU A 396 -9.10 -51.66 1.65
C LEU A 396 -10.32 -52.58 1.87
N GLN A 397 -11.17 -52.24 2.83
CA GLN A 397 -12.44 -52.95 3.07
C GLN A 397 -13.60 -52.16 2.47
N GLU A 398 -14.36 -52.79 1.59
CA GLU A 398 -15.59 -52.26 1.02
C GLU A 398 -16.78 -53.01 1.63
N ASN A 399 -17.70 -52.28 2.26
CA ASN A 399 -18.93 -52.85 2.78
C ASN A 399 -20.02 -52.67 1.72
N SER A 400 -20.61 -53.77 1.24
CA SER A 400 -21.77 -53.68 0.35
C SER A 400 -23.03 -53.38 1.18
N GLU A 401 -23.69 -52.25 0.87
CA GLU A 401 -24.95 -51.88 1.54
C GLU A 401 -26.11 -52.83 1.20
N GLU A 402 -26.02 -53.57 0.09
CA GLU A 402 -27.06 -54.49 -0.37
C GLU A 402 -27.02 -55.88 0.31
N ASP A 403 -25.85 -56.37 0.74
CA ASP A 403 -25.67 -57.75 1.23
C ASP A 403 -25.02 -57.86 2.64
N ASN A 404 -24.68 -56.75 3.31
CA ASN A 404 -24.01 -56.75 4.63
C ASN A 404 -22.69 -57.57 4.66
N SER A 405 -22.05 -57.74 3.51
CA SER A 405 -20.77 -58.44 3.36
C SER A 405 -19.62 -57.44 3.22
N SER A 406 -18.53 -57.64 3.97
CA SER A 406 -17.29 -56.89 3.82
C SER A 406 -16.39 -57.60 2.80
N GLN A 407 -16.10 -56.96 1.67
CA GLN A 407 -15.15 -57.45 0.68
C GLN A 407 -13.81 -56.74 0.83
N CYS A 408 -12.70 -57.47 0.70
CA CYS A 408 -11.37 -56.88 0.70
C CYS A 408 -10.87 -56.64 -0.72
N VAL A 409 -10.37 -55.42 -0.94
CA VAL A 409 -9.77 -54.98 -2.19
C VAL A 409 -8.33 -54.55 -1.92
N ILE A 410 -7.43 -54.86 -2.83
CA ILE A 410 -6.04 -54.44 -2.74
C ILE A 410 -5.90 -52.96 -3.15
N GLY A 411 -5.21 -52.16 -2.34
CA GLY A 411 -4.93 -50.74 -2.56
C GLY A 411 -3.86 -50.45 -3.62
N LEU A 412 -3.56 -51.44 -4.48
CA LEU A 412 -2.49 -51.46 -5.47
C LEU A 412 -3.10 -51.67 -6.86
N MET A 413 -2.72 -50.85 -7.84
CA MET A 413 -3.23 -50.96 -9.21
C MET A 413 -2.12 -50.77 -10.25
N SER A 414 -2.19 -51.49 -11.36
CA SER A 414 -1.34 -51.25 -12.52
C SER A 414 -1.84 -50.05 -13.33
N LEU A 415 -0.97 -49.08 -13.60
CA LEU A 415 -1.26 -47.92 -14.45
C LEU A 415 -0.02 -47.56 -15.29
N ASP A 416 -0.14 -47.66 -16.61
CA ASP A 416 0.94 -47.30 -17.53
C ASP A 416 0.79 -45.85 -18.01
N ILE A 417 1.66 -44.98 -17.52
CA ILE A 417 1.75 -43.58 -17.98
C ILE A 417 2.65 -43.53 -19.22
N PRO A 418 2.20 -42.92 -20.34
CA PRO A 418 3.01 -42.86 -21.55
C PRO A 418 4.21 -41.88 -21.43
N PRO A 419 5.29 -42.06 -22.23
CA PRO A 419 6.36 -41.07 -22.36
C PRO A 419 5.83 -39.70 -22.81
N PRO A 420 6.46 -38.56 -22.41
CA PRO A 420 7.74 -38.44 -21.71
C PRO A 420 7.65 -38.55 -20.17
N ARG A 421 6.44 -38.64 -19.62
CA ARG A 421 6.23 -38.56 -18.16
C ARG A 421 6.32 -39.92 -17.46
N GLY A 422 5.93 -41.01 -18.11
CA GLY A 422 6.16 -42.36 -17.60
C GLY A 422 7.44 -43.03 -18.14
N PRO A 423 7.85 -44.18 -17.58
CA PRO A 423 7.20 -44.89 -16.47
C PRO A 423 7.48 -44.22 -15.11
N ILE A 424 6.47 -44.19 -14.24
CA ILE A 424 6.51 -43.59 -12.90
C ILE A 424 5.49 -44.28 -12.00
N PHE A 425 5.77 -44.37 -10.70
CA PHE A 425 4.81 -44.82 -9.68
C PHE A 425 4.00 -43.62 -9.18
N ILE A 426 2.73 -43.81 -8.85
CA ILE A 426 1.91 -42.78 -8.18
C ILE A 426 1.60 -43.29 -6.77
N PHE A 427 2.06 -42.55 -5.78
CA PHE A 427 1.80 -42.83 -4.37
C PHE A 427 0.62 -41.96 -3.93
N GLY A 428 -0.58 -42.55 -4.03
CA GLY A 428 -1.84 -41.93 -3.66
C GLY A 428 -2.15 -42.00 -2.17
N ASN A 429 -3.42 -41.76 -1.82
CA ASN A 429 -3.91 -41.69 -0.45
C ASN A 429 -3.61 -42.96 0.39
N VAL A 430 -3.56 -44.15 -0.22
CA VAL A 430 -3.10 -45.39 0.47
C VAL A 430 -1.69 -45.22 1.06
N PHE A 431 -0.76 -44.62 0.32
CA PHE A 431 0.59 -44.36 0.79
C PHE A 431 0.62 -43.21 1.81
N ILE A 432 -0.08 -42.11 1.52
CA ILE A 432 -0.11 -40.89 2.34
C ILE A 432 -0.76 -41.12 3.72
N ARG A 433 -1.69 -42.08 3.83
CA ARG A 433 -2.37 -42.45 5.10
C ARG A 433 -1.44 -43.07 6.14
N LYS A 434 -0.61 -44.02 5.70
CA LYS A 434 0.26 -44.78 6.59
C LYS A 434 1.42 -43.91 7.07
N GLU A 435 1.98 -43.11 6.17
CA GLU A 435 2.95 -42.08 6.49
C GLU A 435 2.23 -40.92 7.19
N ARG A 436 1.87 -41.12 8.47
CA ARG A 436 1.28 -40.09 9.37
C ARG A 436 2.20 -38.90 9.61
N GLN A 437 3.29 -38.80 8.88
CA GLN A 437 4.31 -37.80 8.99
C GLN A 437 4.98 -37.68 7.62
N ASN A 438 5.16 -36.43 7.16
CA ASN A 438 6.31 -35.99 6.35
C ASN A 438 6.12 -35.79 4.85
N PHE A 439 5.37 -34.74 4.50
CA PHE A 439 5.81 -33.90 3.37
C PHE A 439 5.83 -32.43 3.76
N SER A 440 7.02 -31.89 3.66
CA SER A 440 7.43 -30.49 3.53
C SER A 440 8.86 -30.59 3.00
N THR A 441 9.55 -29.48 2.77
CA THR A 441 10.83 -29.50 2.07
C THR A 441 11.92 -28.95 2.97
N LEU A 442 12.89 -29.79 3.34
CA LEU A 442 14.20 -29.35 3.80
C LEU A 442 15.26 -30.37 3.36
N VAL A 443 16.21 -29.89 2.57
CA VAL A 443 17.38 -30.63 2.10
C VAL A 443 18.40 -30.73 3.23
N SER A 444 18.96 -31.91 3.50
CA SER A 444 20.18 -32.05 4.32
C SER A 444 20.89 -33.31 3.90
N LEU A 445 22.10 -33.24 3.31
CA LEU A 445 22.95 -34.34 2.82
C LEU A 445 23.88 -34.91 3.91
N LYS A 446 24.17 -36.23 3.91
CA LYS A 446 25.29 -36.81 4.68
C LYS A 446 26.61 -36.14 4.28
N LYS A 447 27.36 -35.72 5.29
CA LYS A 447 28.46 -34.76 5.24
C LYS A 447 29.78 -35.39 4.73
N LYS A 448 30.18 -35.02 3.50
CA LYS A 448 31.56 -34.55 3.30
C LYS A 448 31.64 -33.14 3.90
N TRP A 449 32.82 -32.67 4.31
CA TRP A 449 32.97 -31.26 4.72
C TRP A 449 32.38 -30.31 3.66
N GLN A 450 32.41 -30.71 2.39
CA GLN A 450 31.77 -30.08 1.21
C GLN A 450 30.25 -29.82 1.35
N ASN A 451 29.54 -30.45 2.28
CA ASN A 451 28.10 -30.26 2.52
C ASN A 451 27.80 -29.33 3.71
N LEU A 452 28.81 -28.63 4.25
CA LEU A 452 28.63 -27.66 5.32
C LEU A 452 27.95 -26.36 4.87
N SER A 453 27.68 -26.21 3.57
CA SER A 453 27.00 -25.04 3.00
C SER A 453 25.65 -24.73 3.64
N SER A 454 24.90 -25.75 4.06
CA SER A 454 23.59 -25.58 4.71
C SER A 454 23.66 -24.98 6.11
N TYR A 455 24.85 -24.95 6.74
CA TYR A 455 25.06 -24.39 8.08
C TYR A 455 25.61 -22.96 8.03
N ILE A 456 25.84 -22.40 6.84
CA ILE A 456 26.34 -21.04 6.64
C ILE A 456 25.16 -20.07 6.51
N THR A 457 25.05 -19.14 7.45
CA THR A 457 23.91 -18.21 7.52
C THR A 457 24.29 -16.76 7.24
N LYS A 458 25.58 -16.42 7.24
CA LYS A 458 26.09 -15.06 6.97
C LYS A 458 26.66 -14.96 5.56
N ASP A 459 26.32 -13.88 4.86
CA ASP A 459 26.79 -13.63 3.49
C ASP A 459 28.31 -13.51 3.38
N SER A 460 28.98 -12.97 4.41
CA SER A 460 30.44 -12.90 4.49
C SER A 460 31.09 -14.29 4.49
N ASP A 461 30.54 -15.22 5.27
CA ASP A 461 31.10 -16.57 5.44
C ASP A 461 30.80 -17.43 4.19
N MET A 462 29.69 -17.15 3.52
CA MET A 462 29.32 -17.75 2.24
C MET A 462 30.32 -17.41 1.12
N SER A 463 30.90 -16.20 1.15
CA SER A 463 31.92 -15.79 0.18
C SER A 463 33.23 -16.59 0.35
N HIS A 464 33.72 -16.73 1.58
CA HIS A 464 34.90 -17.54 1.91
C HIS A 464 34.71 -19.03 1.59
N TRP A 465 33.50 -19.55 1.84
CA TRP A 465 33.14 -20.93 1.46
C TRP A 465 33.16 -21.18 -0.05
N ARG A 466 32.76 -20.19 -0.86
CA ARG A 466 32.85 -20.28 -2.32
C ARG A 466 34.31 -20.28 -2.79
N GLU A 467 35.16 -19.46 -2.20
CA GLU A 467 36.59 -19.43 -2.51
C GLU A 467 37.25 -20.79 -2.22
N LEU A 468 36.99 -21.35 -1.04
CA LEU A 468 37.54 -22.65 -0.64
C LEU A 468 37.09 -23.79 -1.58
N ASN A 469 35.81 -23.83 -1.95
CA ASN A 469 35.31 -24.82 -2.91
C ASN A 469 35.86 -24.61 -4.33
N SER A 470 36.09 -23.37 -4.75
CA SER A 470 36.71 -23.06 -6.05
C SER A 470 38.12 -23.64 -6.12
N LYS A 471 38.95 -23.36 -5.10
CA LYS A 471 40.32 -23.90 -5.02
C LYS A 471 40.33 -25.43 -4.96
N MET A 472 39.41 -26.05 -4.23
CA MET A 472 39.29 -27.51 -4.20
C MET A 472 38.92 -28.07 -5.57
N SER A 473 37.96 -27.46 -6.28
CA SER A 473 37.57 -27.91 -7.62
C SER A 473 38.73 -27.76 -8.62
N GLU A 474 39.56 -26.72 -8.49
CA GLU A 474 40.78 -26.57 -9.29
C GLU A 474 41.78 -27.71 -9.01
N ILE A 475 42.03 -28.03 -7.74
CA ILE A 475 42.91 -29.13 -7.34
C ILE A 475 42.37 -30.48 -7.84
N GLU A 476 41.09 -30.78 -7.61
CA GLU A 476 40.45 -32.02 -8.08
C GLU A 476 40.56 -32.15 -9.60
N SER A 477 40.36 -31.05 -10.34
CA SER A 477 40.53 -31.05 -11.80
C SER A 477 41.99 -31.27 -12.26
N LEU A 478 42.97 -30.73 -11.52
CA LEU A 478 44.40 -30.93 -11.77
C LEU A 478 44.81 -32.39 -11.53
N VAL A 479 44.37 -32.97 -10.42
CA VAL A 479 44.65 -34.37 -10.08
C VAL A 479 43.99 -35.31 -11.10
N GLN A 480 42.71 -35.09 -11.41
CA GLN A 480 41.95 -35.97 -12.30
C GLN A 480 42.39 -35.87 -13.77
N SER A 481 42.93 -34.71 -14.19
CA SER A 481 43.56 -34.56 -15.51
C SER A 481 44.90 -35.29 -15.62
N HIS A 482 45.68 -35.34 -14.53
CA HIS A 482 46.97 -36.05 -14.51
C HIS A 482 46.81 -37.58 -14.36
N GLU A 483 45.85 -38.06 -13.54
CA GLU A 483 45.58 -39.49 -13.38
C GLU A 483 45.12 -40.18 -14.67
N ASN A 484 44.40 -39.44 -15.54
CA ASN A 484 43.97 -39.95 -16.85
C ASN A 484 45.05 -39.86 -17.94
N SER A 485 46.18 -39.20 -17.68
CA SER A 485 47.29 -39.11 -18.61
C SER A 485 48.32 -40.21 -18.34
N GLN A 486 48.28 -41.31 -19.11
CA GLN A 486 49.44 -42.20 -19.16
C GLN A 486 50.62 -41.40 -19.73
N ILE A 487 51.66 -41.20 -18.93
CA ILE A 487 52.91 -40.56 -19.36
C ILE A 487 53.46 -41.39 -20.53
N LYS A 488 53.34 -40.86 -21.76
CA LYS A 488 53.88 -41.52 -22.94
C LYS A 488 55.40 -41.41 -22.90
N LYS A 489 56.08 -42.49 -22.49
CA LYS A 489 57.54 -42.60 -22.60
C LYS A 489 57.94 -42.41 -24.06
N ILE A 490 58.87 -41.48 -24.30
CA ILE A 490 59.35 -41.17 -25.65
C ILE A 490 60.19 -42.36 -26.13
N ASP A 491 59.80 -42.95 -27.26
CA ASP A 491 60.59 -43.98 -27.93
C ASP A 491 61.66 -43.33 -28.82
N TRP A 492 62.86 -43.18 -28.26
CA TRP A 492 64.00 -42.57 -28.92
C TRP A 492 64.53 -43.35 -30.12
N ASN A 493 64.24 -44.64 -30.24
CA ASN A 493 64.71 -45.47 -31.36
C ASN A 493 64.06 -45.01 -32.67
N LYS A 494 62.76 -44.72 -32.64
CA LYS A 494 62.00 -44.20 -33.79
C LYS A 494 62.51 -42.83 -34.26
N TRP A 495 63.02 -42.00 -33.36
CA TRP A 495 63.58 -40.69 -33.70
C TRP A 495 65.02 -40.77 -34.21
N SER A 496 65.79 -41.77 -33.75
CA SER A 496 67.16 -42.02 -34.21
C SER A 496 67.27 -42.50 -35.66
N GLU A 497 66.17 -43.07 -36.19
CA GLU A 497 66.03 -43.46 -37.60
C GLU A 497 65.59 -42.29 -38.49
N LYS A 498 64.82 -41.35 -37.94
CA LYS A 498 64.23 -40.23 -38.71
C LYS A 498 65.08 -38.97 -38.73
N ILE A 499 65.95 -38.77 -37.73
CA ILE A 499 66.77 -37.57 -37.60
C ILE A 499 68.22 -37.92 -37.95
N SER A 500 68.76 -37.21 -38.94
CA SER A 500 70.12 -37.41 -39.45
C SER A 500 71.20 -36.83 -38.53
N ASN A 501 70.90 -35.80 -37.72
CA ASN A 501 71.83 -35.24 -36.73
C ASN A 501 71.73 -35.99 -35.40
N LYS A 502 72.64 -36.96 -35.20
CA LYS A 502 72.60 -37.87 -34.05
C LYS A 502 73.24 -37.31 -32.77
N GLU A 503 74.15 -36.33 -32.88
CA GLU A 503 74.80 -35.72 -31.71
C GLU A 503 73.84 -34.86 -30.90
N LEU A 504 73.04 -34.04 -31.58
CA LEU A 504 72.05 -33.18 -30.93
C LEU A 504 70.91 -34.00 -30.31
N LEU A 505 70.50 -35.08 -30.98
CA LEU A 505 69.52 -36.03 -30.47
C LEU A 505 70.00 -36.75 -29.20
N LEU A 506 71.28 -37.12 -29.13
CA LEU A 506 71.88 -37.74 -27.94
C LEU A 506 71.91 -36.76 -26.76
N CYS A 507 72.22 -35.49 -27.00
CA CYS A 507 72.18 -34.45 -25.98
C CYS A 507 70.76 -34.22 -25.43
N MET A 508 69.75 -34.17 -26.31
CA MET A 508 68.35 -34.05 -25.92
C MET A 508 67.86 -35.26 -25.11
N LYS A 509 68.25 -36.48 -25.52
CA LYS A 509 67.94 -37.70 -24.78
C LYS A 509 68.55 -37.66 -23.37
N ASN A 510 69.83 -37.33 -23.25
CA ASN A 510 70.49 -37.23 -21.95
C ASN A 510 69.87 -36.15 -21.05
N PHE A 511 69.44 -35.02 -21.62
CA PHE A 511 68.71 -33.99 -20.87
C PHE A 511 67.36 -34.51 -20.36
N TYR A 512 66.59 -35.17 -21.21
CA TYR A 512 65.31 -35.78 -20.83
C TYR A 512 65.48 -36.83 -19.72
N ASP A 513 66.43 -37.77 -19.88
CA ASP A 513 66.67 -38.84 -18.91
C ASP A 513 67.14 -38.26 -17.55
N ASN A 514 67.99 -37.23 -17.55
CA ASN A 514 68.42 -36.55 -16.32
C ASN A 514 67.28 -35.81 -15.62
N GLN A 515 66.41 -35.12 -16.36
CA GLN A 515 65.25 -34.42 -15.78
C GLN A 515 64.23 -35.41 -15.23
N MET A 516 63.95 -36.50 -15.94
CA MET A 516 63.05 -37.55 -15.47
C MET A 516 63.58 -38.22 -14.20
N SER A 517 64.88 -38.52 -14.15
CA SER A 517 65.50 -39.11 -12.95
C SER A 517 65.46 -38.16 -11.74
N ALA A 518 65.62 -36.84 -11.95
CA ALA A 518 65.48 -35.85 -10.88
C ALA A 518 64.02 -35.74 -10.38
N LEU A 519 63.04 -35.77 -11.28
CA LEU A 519 61.62 -35.76 -10.92
C LEU A 519 61.19 -37.04 -10.16
N GLU A 520 61.64 -38.21 -10.62
CA GLU A 520 61.40 -39.50 -9.94
C GLU A 520 62.04 -39.50 -8.53
N ALA A 521 63.25 -38.92 -8.38
CA ALA A 521 63.90 -38.78 -7.08
C ALA A 521 63.17 -37.79 -6.14
N MET A 522 62.57 -36.71 -6.68
CA MET A 522 61.73 -35.79 -5.89
C MET A 522 60.44 -36.46 -5.42
N GLU A 523 59.79 -37.26 -6.27
CA GLU A 523 58.60 -38.03 -5.89
C GLU A 523 58.90 -39.09 -4.82
N GLU A 524 60.04 -39.79 -4.92
CA GLU A 524 60.50 -40.72 -3.88
C GLU A 524 60.94 -40.02 -2.59
N GLY A 525 61.41 -38.76 -2.69
CA GLY A 525 61.76 -37.90 -1.55
C GLY A 525 60.53 -37.41 -0.77
N GLU A 526 59.48 -36.96 -1.45
CA GLU A 526 58.22 -36.51 -0.81
C GLU A 526 57.45 -37.66 -0.15
N LYS A 527 57.53 -38.89 -0.69
CA LYS A 527 56.98 -40.10 -0.05
C LYS A 527 57.65 -40.44 1.29
N LYS A 528 58.77 -39.78 1.64
CA LYS A 528 59.52 -39.97 2.89
C LYS A 528 59.58 -38.72 3.77
N GLU A 529 58.63 -37.79 3.67
CA GLU A 529 58.54 -36.70 4.66
C GLU A 529 57.86 -37.13 5.98
N SER A 530 58.60 -36.87 7.06
CA SER A 530 58.27 -36.99 8.48
C SER A 530 57.07 -36.12 8.92
N PRO A 531 56.39 -36.45 10.05
CA PRO A 531 55.18 -35.73 10.49
C PRO A 531 55.45 -34.23 10.68
N ALA A 532 54.68 -33.41 9.96
CA ALA A 532 54.73 -31.96 10.02
C ALA A 532 54.53 -31.45 11.45
N LYS A 533 55.35 -30.48 11.89
CA LYS A 533 55.08 -29.68 13.08
C LYS A 533 53.76 -28.95 12.86
N LYS A 534 52.80 -29.09 13.80
CA LYS A 534 51.49 -28.40 13.76
C LYS A 534 51.69 -26.91 13.45
N SER A 535 51.13 -26.45 12.34
CA SER A 535 51.22 -25.04 11.95
C SER A 535 50.31 -24.18 12.82
N GLU A 536 50.41 -22.86 12.70
CA GLU A 536 49.48 -21.93 13.35
C GLU A 536 48.04 -22.12 12.83
N GLU A 537 47.87 -22.63 11.61
CA GLU A 537 46.58 -22.91 10.97
C GLU A 537 45.88 -24.13 11.58
N ASP A 538 46.63 -25.15 12.02
CA ASP A 538 46.07 -26.31 12.73
C ASP A 538 45.42 -25.91 14.06
N LYS A 539 45.93 -24.86 14.73
CA LYS A 539 45.35 -24.35 15.97
C LYS A 539 44.01 -23.65 15.73
N LEU A 540 43.91 -22.88 14.64
CA LEU A 540 42.67 -22.21 14.24
C LEU A 540 41.57 -23.20 13.87
N PHE A 541 41.93 -24.31 13.19
CA PHE A 541 41.00 -25.39 12.89
C PHE A 541 40.45 -26.07 14.15
N GLU A 542 41.33 -26.36 15.13
CA GLU A 542 40.92 -26.96 16.41
C GLU A 542 40.03 -26.02 17.24
N GLU A 543 40.28 -24.71 17.22
CA GLU A 543 39.42 -23.72 17.88
C GLU A 543 38.02 -23.66 17.22
N ALA A 544 37.95 -23.65 15.89
CA ALA A 544 36.69 -23.71 15.15
C ALA A 544 35.91 -25.01 15.45
N LEU A 545 36.62 -26.13 15.59
CA LEU A 545 36.03 -27.41 15.97
C LEU A 545 35.48 -27.39 17.41
N SER A 546 36.20 -26.77 18.35
CA SER A 546 35.75 -26.59 19.73
C SER A 546 34.46 -25.76 19.82
N ASN A 547 34.41 -24.64 19.09
CA ASN A 547 33.22 -23.78 19.04
C ASN A 547 32.03 -24.51 18.41
N CYS A 548 32.27 -25.30 17.37
CA CYS A 548 31.25 -26.14 16.75
C CYS A 548 30.68 -27.18 17.73
N LYS A 549 31.55 -27.84 18.52
CA LYS A 549 31.13 -28.79 19.58
C LYS A 549 30.29 -28.12 20.67
N GLN A 550 30.67 -26.93 21.13
CA GLN A 550 29.88 -26.21 22.15
C GLN A 550 28.47 -25.83 21.64
N ALA A 551 28.36 -25.43 20.38
CA ALA A 551 27.08 -25.16 19.74
C ALA A 551 26.24 -26.44 19.60
N GLU A 552 26.87 -27.56 19.25
CA GLU A 552 26.23 -28.88 19.20
C GLU A 552 25.70 -29.29 20.58
N GLU A 553 26.51 -29.17 21.64
CA GLU A 553 26.12 -29.49 23.02
C GLU A 553 24.93 -28.66 23.50
N THR A 554 24.93 -27.36 23.17
CA THR A 554 23.81 -26.47 23.51
C THR A 554 22.53 -26.88 22.76
N SER A 555 22.64 -27.22 21.49
CA SER A 555 21.52 -27.71 20.69
C SER A 555 21.00 -29.07 21.19
N ALA A 556 21.90 -29.96 21.59
CA ALA A 556 21.57 -31.26 22.17
C ALA A 556 20.85 -31.10 23.51
N LYS A 557 21.28 -30.16 24.35
CA LYS A 557 20.61 -29.84 25.61
C LYS A 557 19.17 -29.37 25.39
N LEU A 558 18.93 -28.50 24.41
CA LEU A 558 17.57 -28.07 24.05
C LEU A 558 16.70 -29.24 23.58
N LEU A 559 17.27 -30.16 22.79
CA LEU A 559 16.56 -31.37 22.36
C LEU A 559 16.25 -32.30 23.53
N ILE A 560 17.18 -32.45 24.47
CA ILE A 560 17.00 -33.24 25.69
C ILE A 560 15.90 -32.63 26.56
N ASP A 561 15.89 -31.32 26.75
CA ASP A 561 14.86 -30.64 27.55
C ASP A 561 13.49 -30.67 26.85
N GLY A 562 13.45 -30.62 25.52
CA GLY A 562 12.24 -30.93 24.73
C GLY A 562 11.76 -32.37 24.94
N ALA A 563 12.66 -33.35 24.91
CA ALA A 563 12.33 -34.76 25.15
C ALA A 563 11.84 -35.01 26.59
N LYS A 564 12.44 -34.35 27.60
CA LYS A 564 11.94 -34.37 28.98
C LYS A 564 10.53 -33.80 29.06
N THR A 565 10.25 -32.72 28.34
CA THR A 565 8.92 -32.08 28.32
C THR A 565 7.87 -33.01 27.71
N LEU A 566 8.19 -33.70 26.61
CA LEU A 566 7.34 -34.74 26.03
C LEU A 566 7.13 -35.90 27.01
N TRP A 567 8.20 -36.38 27.64
CA TRP A 567 8.11 -37.44 28.65
C TRP A 567 7.16 -37.04 29.80
N ILE A 568 7.28 -35.82 30.34
CA ILE A 568 6.36 -35.30 31.36
C ILE A 568 4.92 -35.26 30.81
N SER A 569 4.71 -34.76 29.59
CA SER A 569 3.39 -34.67 28.97
C SER A 569 2.70 -36.05 28.84
N PHE A 570 3.44 -37.08 28.42
CA PHE A 570 2.93 -38.45 28.29
C PHE A 570 2.63 -39.14 29.63
N HIS A 571 3.36 -38.76 30.69
CA HIS A 571 3.23 -39.39 32.01
C HIS A 571 2.30 -38.62 32.95
N ASN A 572 1.87 -37.41 32.57
CA ASN A 572 0.84 -36.69 33.30
C ASN A 572 -0.51 -37.42 33.17
N PRO A 573 -1.29 -37.52 34.26
CA PRO A 573 -2.67 -38.00 34.16
C PRO A 573 -3.49 -37.06 33.27
N SER A 574 -4.58 -37.58 32.69
CA SER A 574 -5.53 -36.74 31.94
C SER A 574 -5.98 -35.57 32.80
N VAL A 575 -5.93 -34.35 32.23
CA VAL A 575 -6.29 -33.10 32.95
C VAL A 575 -7.69 -33.15 33.53
N ASN A 576 -8.62 -33.88 32.90
CA ASN A 576 -9.99 -34.05 33.38
C ASN A 576 -10.10 -34.94 34.64
N ASN A 577 -9.08 -35.74 34.94
CA ASN A 577 -9.04 -36.66 36.09
C ASN A 577 -8.27 -36.07 37.28
N LEU A 578 -7.66 -34.89 37.12
CA LEU A 578 -6.95 -34.18 38.18
C LEU A 578 -7.92 -33.34 39.01
N ASP A 579 -7.67 -33.23 40.31
CA ASP A 579 -8.37 -32.27 41.14
C ASP A 579 -7.91 -30.84 40.79
N ASN A 580 -8.87 -29.91 40.68
CA ASN A 580 -8.57 -28.53 40.28
C ASN A 580 -7.67 -27.81 41.30
N ASN A 581 -7.76 -28.15 42.59
CA ASN A 581 -6.88 -27.57 43.60
C ASN A 581 -5.48 -28.19 43.55
N GLU A 582 -5.36 -29.49 43.30
CA GLU A 582 -4.05 -30.12 43.08
C GLU A 582 -3.35 -29.53 41.84
N TRP A 583 -4.09 -29.26 40.77
CA TRP A 583 -3.56 -28.59 39.58
C TRP A 583 -3.11 -27.16 39.87
N ILE A 584 -3.94 -26.32 40.50
CA ILE A 584 -3.59 -24.92 40.79
C ILE A 584 -2.47 -24.80 41.83
N GLU A 585 -2.33 -25.76 42.75
CA GLU A 585 -1.22 -25.79 43.70
C GLU A 585 0.11 -26.11 43.02
N SER A 586 0.07 -26.97 41.99
CA SER A 586 1.22 -27.32 41.15
C SER A 586 1.65 -26.17 40.21
N ASP A 587 0.70 -25.35 39.74
CA ASP A 587 0.94 -24.26 38.80
C ASP A 587 0.95 -22.87 39.46
N LYS A 588 2.17 -22.36 39.72
CA LYS A 588 2.36 -21.03 40.33
C LYS A 588 2.00 -19.86 39.42
N TYR A 589 1.97 -20.05 38.11
CA TYR A 589 1.64 -18.99 37.17
C TYR A 589 0.14 -18.73 37.17
N TRP A 590 -0.66 -19.78 37.01
CA TRP A 590 -2.12 -19.65 36.99
C TRP A 590 -2.70 -19.30 38.37
N GLN A 591 -2.02 -19.68 39.46
CA GLN A 591 -2.37 -19.20 40.80
C GLN A 591 -2.39 -17.66 40.87
N ALA A 592 -1.34 -17.00 40.36
CA ALA A 592 -1.28 -15.54 40.33
C ALA A 592 -2.32 -14.92 39.39
N PHE A 593 -2.65 -15.58 38.28
CA PHE A 593 -3.68 -15.14 37.35
C PHE A 593 -5.08 -15.18 37.98
N VAL A 594 -5.42 -16.27 38.67
CA VAL A 594 -6.69 -16.42 39.40
C VAL A 594 -6.76 -15.41 40.53
N GLU A 595 -5.69 -15.20 41.30
CA GLU A 595 -5.63 -14.18 42.34
C GLU A 595 -5.90 -12.78 41.76
N LYS A 596 -5.23 -12.42 40.66
CA LYS A 596 -5.39 -11.13 39.96
C LYS A 596 -6.83 -10.83 39.57
N HIS A 597 -7.55 -11.79 39.00
CA HIS A 597 -8.88 -11.54 38.46
C HIS A 597 -9.99 -11.94 39.43
N ALA A 598 -9.93 -13.10 40.07
CA ALA A 598 -10.99 -13.56 40.95
C ALA A 598 -10.91 -12.98 42.38
N THR A 599 -9.72 -12.63 42.86
CA THR A 599 -9.55 -12.09 44.23
C THR A 599 -9.51 -10.57 44.24
N TYR A 600 -8.69 -9.95 43.38
CA TYR A 600 -8.58 -8.48 43.33
C TYR A 600 -9.71 -7.80 42.51
N ASN A 601 -10.43 -8.53 41.64
CA ASN A 601 -11.52 -7.98 40.84
C ASN A 601 -12.81 -8.82 40.93
N LEU A 602 -13.67 -8.49 41.89
CA LEU A 602 -14.96 -9.18 42.11
C LEU A 602 -15.95 -9.09 40.92
N ASN A 603 -15.67 -8.27 39.91
CA ASN A 603 -16.53 -8.07 38.75
C ASN A 603 -16.08 -8.84 37.49
N SER A 604 -14.93 -9.52 37.51
CA SER A 604 -14.49 -10.30 36.35
C SER A 604 -15.34 -11.56 36.22
N LYS A 605 -16.11 -11.67 35.12
CA LYS A 605 -16.98 -12.83 34.85
C LYS A 605 -16.45 -13.76 33.76
N SER A 606 -15.34 -13.39 33.12
CA SER A 606 -14.75 -14.15 32.02
C SER A 606 -13.71 -15.15 32.54
N LEU A 607 -13.60 -16.29 31.88
CA LEU A 607 -12.52 -17.27 32.07
C LEU A 607 -11.17 -16.73 31.60
N GLU A 608 -11.17 -15.85 30.59
CA GLU A 608 -10.00 -15.17 30.06
C GLU A 608 -10.20 -13.64 30.10
N PRO A 609 -10.14 -13.01 31.30
CA PRO A 609 -10.42 -11.58 31.46
C PRO A 609 -9.46 -10.67 30.68
N GLU A 610 -8.28 -11.18 30.30
CA GLU A 610 -7.24 -10.39 29.62
C GLU A 610 -7.27 -10.47 28.10
N ASP A 611 -8.21 -11.20 27.51
CA ASP A 611 -8.34 -11.27 26.06
C ASP A 611 -8.68 -9.92 25.45
N GLU A 612 -8.21 -9.68 24.22
CA GLU A 612 -8.48 -8.44 23.50
C GLU A 612 -9.98 -8.20 23.30
N GLU A 613 -10.75 -9.27 23.09
CA GLU A 613 -12.21 -9.18 22.96
C GLU A 613 -12.85 -8.66 24.25
N ASN A 614 -12.51 -9.24 25.41
CA ASN A 614 -13.04 -8.81 26.71
C ASN A 614 -12.59 -7.38 27.06
N LYS A 615 -11.32 -7.04 26.80
CA LYS A 615 -10.81 -5.66 26.98
C LYS A 615 -11.56 -4.65 26.10
N ASN A 616 -11.86 -5.01 24.85
CA ASN A 616 -12.58 -4.13 23.93
C ASN A 616 -14.06 -4.01 24.31
N LEU A 617 -14.69 -5.09 24.79
CA LEU A 617 -16.04 -5.06 25.33
C LEU A 617 -16.12 -4.15 26.56
N GLU A 618 -15.19 -4.27 27.51
CA GLU A 618 -15.13 -3.40 28.69
C GLU A 618 -14.92 -1.93 28.32
N LYS A 619 -14.00 -1.64 27.38
CA LYS A 619 -13.80 -0.27 26.86
C LYS A 619 -15.07 0.28 26.21
N ASN A 620 -15.74 -0.52 25.38
CA ASN A 620 -16.96 -0.11 24.71
C ASN A 620 -18.10 0.14 25.71
N GLU A 621 -18.26 -0.72 26.71
CA GLU A 621 -19.23 -0.53 27.78
C GLU A 621 -18.90 0.70 28.64
N TRP A 622 -17.62 0.96 28.91
CA TRP A 622 -17.18 2.17 29.60
C TRP A 622 -17.51 3.43 28.79
N HIS A 623 -17.24 3.44 27.48
CA HIS A 623 -17.60 4.54 26.61
C HIS A 623 -19.11 4.75 26.56
N LYS A 624 -19.91 3.69 26.34
CA LYS A 624 -21.38 3.79 26.33
C LYS A 624 -21.93 4.38 27.63
N LYS A 625 -21.46 3.91 28.78
CA LYS A 625 -21.90 4.40 30.09
C LYS A 625 -21.52 5.86 30.30
N THR A 626 -20.28 6.21 29.97
CA THR A 626 -19.75 7.57 30.12
C THR A 626 -20.46 8.56 29.20
N THR A 627 -20.67 8.19 27.94
CA THR A 627 -21.41 8.98 26.96
C THR A 627 -22.86 9.14 27.39
N LYS A 628 -23.57 8.06 27.71
CA LYS A 628 -24.97 8.12 28.16
C LYS A 628 -25.15 9.00 29.40
N PHE A 629 -24.17 9.02 30.30
CA PHE A 629 -24.24 9.84 31.50
C PHE A 629 -24.04 11.34 31.21
N ASN A 630 -23.03 11.68 30.43
CA ASN A 630 -22.59 13.07 30.23
C ASN A 630 -23.21 13.78 29.03
N GLU A 631 -23.61 13.05 27.98
CA GLU A 631 -24.03 13.63 26.70
C GLU A 631 -25.37 14.36 26.81
N ARG A 632 -25.45 15.53 26.15
CA ARG A 632 -26.69 16.26 25.90
C ARG A 632 -27.56 15.46 24.92
N SER A 633 -28.54 14.76 25.45
CA SER A 633 -29.46 13.90 24.69
C SER A 633 -30.92 14.16 25.08
N ASP A 634 -31.87 13.54 24.35
CA ASP A 634 -33.30 13.59 24.68
C ASP A 634 -33.62 12.92 26.03
N THR A 635 -32.72 12.07 26.53
CA THR A 635 -32.80 11.41 27.84
C THR A 635 -31.58 11.75 28.69
N PRO A 636 -31.41 13.02 29.10
CA PRO A 636 -30.21 13.45 29.80
C PRO A 636 -30.17 12.86 31.21
N ILE A 637 -28.98 12.44 31.65
CA ILE A 637 -28.73 12.03 33.04
C ILE A 637 -28.06 13.16 33.82
N LEU A 638 -26.88 13.62 33.37
CA LEU A 638 -26.15 14.71 34.02
C LEU A 638 -26.53 16.09 33.50
N TYR A 639 -26.96 16.19 32.24
CA TYR A 639 -27.30 17.46 31.60
C TYR A 639 -28.65 17.98 32.09
N ASP A 640 -28.70 18.45 33.34
CA ASP A 640 -29.88 19.03 33.99
C ASP A 640 -29.52 20.38 34.66
N TYR A 641 -30.49 21.29 34.75
CA TYR A 641 -30.33 22.65 35.32
C TYR A 641 -29.21 23.51 34.70
N MET A 642 -28.96 23.38 33.40
CA MET A 642 -27.88 24.07 32.69
C MET A 642 -28.19 25.57 32.42
N ILE A 643 -27.92 26.44 33.39
CA ILE A 643 -28.02 27.91 33.24
C ILE A 643 -26.72 28.50 32.68
N ASN A 644 -25.58 28.10 33.24
CA ASN A 644 -24.25 28.46 32.75
C ASN A 644 -23.61 27.24 32.12
N LEU A 645 -23.44 27.27 30.81
CA LEU A 645 -22.88 26.15 30.06
C LEU A 645 -21.36 26.06 30.26
N PRO A 646 -20.80 24.85 30.42
CA PRO A 646 -19.36 24.66 30.31
C PRO A 646 -18.88 24.98 28.90
N SER A 647 -17.57 25.17 28.73
CA SER A 647 -16.93 25.61 27.49
C SER A 647 -17.35 24.78 26.27
N TRP A 648 -17.31 23.45 26.38
CA TRP A 648 -17.61 22.53 25.29
C TRP A 648 -19.06 22.66 24.82
N GLU A 649 -20.03 22.56 25.74
CA GLU A 649 -21.46 22.71 25.43
C GLU A 649 -21.80 24.11 24.92
N TYR A 650 -21.19 25.14 25.51
CA TYR A 650 -21.39 26.52 25.08
C TYR A 650 -20.96 26.72 23.62
N TYR A 651 -19.80 26.19 23.22
CA TYR A 651 -19.28 26.33 21.87
C TYR A 651 -19.91 25.36 20.86
N ASP A 652 -20.35 24.18 21.30
CA ASP A 652 -21.11 23.25 20.47
C ASP A 652 -22.45 23.86 20.03
N ILE A 653 -23.16 24.50 20.97
CA ILE A 653 -24.43 25.19 20.71
C ILE A 653 -24.19 26.50 19.95
N ASN A 654 -23.22 27.31 20.37
CA ASN A 654 -23.02 28.67 19.85
C ASN A 654 -21.83 28.74 18.88
N ARG A 655 -21.96 28.07 17.72
CA ARG A 655 -20.89 27.96 16.70
C ARG A 655 -20.36 29.30 16.20
N ARG A 656 -21.21 30.31 16.07
CA ARG A 656 -20.81 31.68 15.74
C ARG A 656 -19.83 32.26 16.78
N VAL A 657 -20.14 32.09 18.07
CA VAL A 657 -19.34 32.63 19.18
C VAL A 657 -18.03 31.84 19.33
N PHE A 658 -18.06 30.54 19.04
CA PHE A 658 -16.84 29.73 18.93
C PHE A 658 -15.91 30.29 17.87
N LEU A 659 -16.44 30.52 16.66
CA LEU A 659 -15.68 31.11 15.56
C LEU A 659 -15.13 32.47 16.01
N GLU A 660 -15.95 33.46 16.38
CA GLU A 660 -15.48 34.79 16.80
C GLU A 660 -14.40 34.76 17.90
N ASN A 661 -14.52 33.87 18.91
CA ASN A 661 -13.52 33.75 19.96
C ASN A 661 -12.22 33.09 19.49
N LEU A 662 -12.31 32.06 18.64
CA LEU A 662 -11.15 31.44 18.01
C LEU A 662 -10.42 32.48 17.16
N LEU A 663 -11.19 33.24 16.38
CA LEU A 663 -10.75 34.36 15.56
C LEU A 663 -10.17 35.54 16.35
N TYR A 664 -10.62 35.73 17.57
CA TYR A 664 -9.98 36.73 18.40
C TYR A 664 -8.68 36.16 19.00
N PHE A 665 -8.68 34.89 19.41
CA PHE A 665 -7.55 34.25 20.06
C PHE A 665 -6.31 34.14 19.18
N LEU A 666 -6.41 33.58 17.97
CA LEU A 666 -5.21 33.38 17.13
C LEU A 666 -4.69 34.74 16.61
N LEU A 667 -5.57 35.74 16.43
CA LEU A 667 -5.13 37.11 16.11
C LEU A 667 -4.52 37.82 17.31
N ARG A 668 -5.09 37.72 18.51
CA ARG A 668 -4.60 38.43 19.69
C ARG A 668 -3.29 37.86 20.23
N THR A 669 -3.09 36.55 20.08
CA THR A 669 -1.95 35.82 20.68
C THR A 669 -0.93 35.34 19.66
N GLY A 670 -1.38 34.98 18.44
CA GLY A 670 -0.53 34.36 17.44
C GLY A 670 -0.11 32.92 17.76
N LEU A 671 -0.85 32.25 18.64
CA LEU A 671 -0.70 30.83 18.99
C LEU A 671 -1.58 29.95 18.09
N SER A 672 -1.31 28.64 18.08
CA SER A 672 -2.12 27.64 17.39
C SER A 672 -3.45 27.39 18.11
N TYR A 673 -4.48 26.97 17.36
CA TYR A 673 -5.79 26.54 17.87
C TYR A 673 -5.72 25.45 18.95
N LYS A 674 -4.64 24.66 18.99
CA LYS A 674 -4.38 23.65 20.04
C LYS A 674 -4.29 24.26 21.44
N PHE A 675 -3.97 25.55 21.54
CA PHE A 675 -3.88 26.31 22.79
C PHE A 675 -5.13 27.17 23.05
N PHE A 676 -6.23 26.92 22.33
CA PHE A 676 -7.48 27.64 22.54
C PHE A 676 -7.92 27.48 24.01
N PRO A 677 -8.13 28.60 24.74
CA PRO A 677 -8.38 28.52 26.17
C PRO A 677 -9.78 27.98 26.44
N GLU A 678 -9.89 27.10 27.43
CA GLU A 678 -11.17 26.56 27.87
C GLU A 678 -12.12 27.66 28.36
N LEU A 679 -11.60 28.61 29.16
CA LEU A 679 -12.33 29.79 29.60
C LEU A 679 -11.78 31.06 28.95
N PHE A 680 -12.65 31.73 28.19
CA PHE A 680 -12.29 32.93 27.48
C PHE A 680 -12.23 34.15 28.40
N ARG A 681 -11.13 34.91 28.36
CA ARG A 681 -10.90 36.05 29.26
C ARG A 681 -11.97 37.13 29.06
N TRP A 682 -12.52 37.66 30.16
CA TRP A 682 -13.57 38.69 30.10
C TRP A 682 -13.13 39.94 29.33
N LYS A 683 -11.86 40.38 29.47
CA LYS A 683 -11.30 41.52 28.72
C LYS A 683 -11.34 41.31 27.19
N TRP A 684 -11.21 40.06 26.75
CA TRP A 684 -11.29 39.72 25.33
C TRP A 684 -12.75 39.73 24.88
N LYS A 685 -13.67 39.20 25.69
CA LYS A 685 -15.12 39.28 25.41
C LYS A 685 -15.57 40.74 25.25
N THR A 686 -15.21 41.61 26.20
CA THR A 686 -15.59 43.04 26.13
C THR A 686 -15.02 43.71 24.87
N HIS A 687 -13.77 43.41 24.51
CA HIS A 687 -13.19 43.97 23.29
C HIS A 687 -13.88 43.43 22.03
N ILE A 688 -14.25 42.14 21.96
CA ILE A 688 -15.04 41.60 20.84
C ILE A 688 -16.37 42.32 20.70
N GLU A 689 -17.07 42.59 21.81
CA GLU A 689 -18.34 43.35 21.79
C GLU A 689 -18.14 44.77 21.24
N ASP A 690 -17.09 45.47 21.67
CA ASP A 690 -16.76 46.81 21.16
C ASP A 690 -16.48 46.80 19.66
N LEU A 691 -15.70 45.82 19.18
CA LEU A 691 -15.39 45.67 17.75
C LEU A 691 -16.65 45.32 16.94
N ARG A 692 -17.53 44.50 17.50
CA ARG A 692 -18.82 44.14 16.88
C ARG A 692 -19.72 45.36 16.77
N PHE A 693 -19.82 46.17 17.81
CA PHE A 693 -20.58 47.43 17.79
C PHE A 693 -20.08 48.35 16.69
N GLN A 694 -18.76 48.53 16.58
CA GLN A 694 -18.14 49.38 15.56
C GLN A 694 -18.42 48.90 14.13
N PHE A 695 -18.40 47.59 13.89
CA PHE A 695 -18.75 47.01 12.59
C PHE A 695 -20.24 47.24 12.27
N LEU A 696 -21.11 46.89 13.22
CA LEU A 696 -22.56 46.99 13.05
C LEU A 696 -23.03 48.43 12.86
N ASP A 697 -22.42 49.42 13.52
CA ASP A 697 -22.77 50.83 13.36
C ASP A 697 -22.62 51.28 11.89
N ILE A 698 -21.51 50.93 11.23
CA ILE A 698 -21.25 51.27 9.83
C ILE A 698 -22.16 50.46 8.90
N ALA A 699 -22.22 49.14 9.07
CA ALA A 699 -23.01 48.26 8.21
C ALA A 699 -24.51 48.63 8.27
N GLN A 700 -25.02 48.94 9.46
CA GLN A 700 -26.42 49.31 9.67
C GLN A 700 -26.77 50.67 9.07
N LYS A 701 -25.89 51.68 9.21
CA LYS A 701 -26.09 53.00 8.58
C LYS A 701 -26.17 52.87 7.05
N ARG A 702 -25.27 52.07 6.46
CA ARG A 702 -25.23 51.82 5.02
C ARG A 702 -26.46 51.08 4.54
N ARG A 703 -26.82 49.98 5.22
CA ARG A 703 -28.05 49.22 4.95
C ARG A 703 -29.28 50.11 4.99
N LYS A 704 -29.43 50.92 6.05
CA LYS A 704 -30.54 51.87 6.20
C LYS A 704 -30.58 52.87 5.04
N SER A 705 -29.45 53.49 4.70
CA SER A 705 -29.39 54.45 3.59
C SER A 705 -29.80 53.81 2.27
N TYR A 706 -29.29 52.61 1.97
CA TYR A 706 -29.59 51.89 0.75
C TYR A 706 -31.06 51.43 0.70
N GLN A 707 -31.55 50.83 1.79
CA GLN A 707 -32.93 50.36 1.92
C GLN A 707 -33.95 51.50 1.74
N LEU A 708 -33.70 52.66 2.37
CA LEU A 708 -34.56 53.83 2.23
C LEU A 708 -34.51 54.41 0.80
N SER A 709 -33.31 54.48 0.20
CA SER A 709 -33.16 55.00 -1.17
C SER A 709 -33.83 54.11 -2.23
N THR A 710 -33.88 52.80 -2.00
CA THR A 710 -34.46 51.81 -2.91
C THR A 710 -35.90 51.42 -2.56
N ALA A 711 -36.44 51.96 -1.45
CA ALA A 711 -37.74 51.61 -0.88
C ALA A 711 -37.97 50.09 -0.72
N LYS A 712 -36.91 49.30 -0.52
CA LYS A 712 -37.01 47.85 -0.34
C LYS A 712 -37.56 47.52 1.06
N ARG A 713 -38.50 46.56 1.12
CA ARG A 713 -39.10 46.10 2.39
C ARG A 713 -38.05 45.56 3.36
N GLU A 714 -37.06 44.84 2.84
CA GLU A 714 -35.97 44.28 3.61
C GLU A 714 -34.69 44.25 2.76
N VAL A 715 -33.56 44.50 3.41
CA VAL A 715 -32.21 44.39 2.82
C VAL A 715 -31.32 43.71 3.88
N PRO A 716 -30.46 42.74 3.50
CA PRO A 716 -29.47 42.18 4.42
C PRO A 716 -28.42 43.21 4.83
N LEU A 717 -27.71 42.96 5.93
CA LEU A 717 -26.47 43.68 6.22
C LEU A 717 -25.42 43.29 5.17
N GLU A 718 -24.55 44.24 4.80
CA GLU A 718 -23.41 43.92 3.95
C GLU A 718 -22.57 42.81 4.62
N LEU A 719 -22.09 41.84 3.83
CA LEU A 719 -21.34 40.66 4.30
C LEU A 719 -22.16 39.68 5.16
N GLN A 720 -23.48 39.72 5.07
CA GLN A 720 -24.38 38.77 5.73
C GLN A 720 -25.49 38.32 4.75
N PRO A 721 -25.93 37.05 4.83
CA PRO A 721 -27.10 36.62 4.09
C PRO A 721 -28.37 37.25 4.69
N SER A 722 -29.45 37.28 3.91
CA SER A 722 -30.77 37.74 4.37
C SER A 722 -31.31 36.87 5.51
N ASP A 723 -31.16 35.55 5.39
CA ASP A 723 -31.51 34.57 6.40
C ASP A 723 -30.27 34.15 7.18
N TYR A 724 -29.85 35.02 8.11
CA TYR A 724 -28.62 34.80 8.89
C TYR A 724 -28.74 33.63 9.86
N GLU A 725 -29.91 33.40 10.44
CA GLU A 725 -30.10 32.35 11.46
C GLU A 725 -29.96 30.95 10.88
N HIS A 726 -30.50 30.71 9.68
CA HIS A 726 -30.41 29.39 9.04
C HIS A 726 -29.24 29.25 8.07
N LYS A 727 -28.80 30.33 7.41
CA LYS A 727 -27.78 30.28 6.34
C LYS A 727 -26.48 30.99 6.69
N GLY A 728 -26.36 31.56 7.88
CA GLY A 728 -25.16 32.30 8.30
C GLY A 728 -23.90 31.45 8.26
N GLU A 729 -23.95 30.23 8.80
CA GLU A 729 -22.80 29.32 8.84
C GLU A 729 -22.33 28.90 7.44
N GLU A 730 -23.25 28.43 6.60
CA GLU A 730 -22.94 28.05 5.22
C GLU A 730 -22.36 29.23 4.43
N TYR A 731 -22.92 30.43 4.61
CA TYR A 731 -22.42 31.65 3.98
C TYR A 731 -20.98 31.96 4.40
N HIS A 732 -20.70 31.98 5.71
CA HIS A 732 -19.35 32.28 6.21
C HIS A 732 -18.33 31.21 5.81
N LEU A 733 -18.74 29.94 5.74
CA LEU A 733 -17.86 28.86 5.27
C LEU A 733 -17.50 29.02 3.78
N LYS A 734 -18.48 29.33 2.92
CA LYS A 734 -18.21 29.60 1.50
C LYS A 734 -17.29 30.80 1.33
N LEU A 735 -17.55 31.85 2.09
CA LEU A 735 -16.70 33.03 2.18
C LEU A 735 -15.26 32.62 2.57
N LEU A 736 -15.10 31.81 3.63
CA LEU A 736 -13.80 31.28 4.15
C LEU A 736 -13.01 30.59 3.07
N ASN A 737 -13.65 29.70 2.36
CA ASN A 737 -12.98 28.93 1.32
C ASN A 737 -12.58 29.82 0.14
N HIS A 738 -13.46 30.70 -0.34
CA HIS A 738 -13.11 31.59 -1.45
C HIS A 738 -11.93 32.51 -1.12
N PHE A 739 -11.87 33.05 0.10
CA PHE A 739 -10.74 33.89 0.51
C PHE A 739 -9.44 33.11 0.64
N LYS A 740 -9.52 31.90 1.21
CA LYS A 740 -8.39 30.99 1.26
C LYS A 740 -7.85 30.70 -0.13
N ASP A 741 -8.72 30.35 -1.06
CA ASP A 741 -8.34 29.95 -2.42
C ASP A 741 -7.78 31.14 -3.21
N TYR A 742 -8.43 32.30 -3.16
CA TYR A 742 -7.91 33.53 -3.78
C TYR A 742 -6.55 33.92 -3.22
N GLN A 743 -6.38 33.85 -1.90
CA GLN A 743 -5.08 34.14 -1.28
C GLN A 743 -4.01 33.15 -1.72
N ASN A 744 -4.30 31.86 -1.79
CA ASN A 744 -3.34 30.86 -2.26
C ASN A 744 -2.87 31.16 -3.69
N LEU A 745 -3.77 31.61 -4.57
CA LEU A 745 -3.39 32.03 -5.93
C LEU A 745 -2.49 33.27 -5.94
N VAL A 746 -2.83 34.29 -5.15
CA VAL A 746 -2.00 35.51 -5.05
C VAL A 746 -0.63 35.16 -4.45
N LEU A 747 -0.58 34.31 -3.42
CA LEU A 747 0.66 33.82 -2.80
C LEU A 747 1.53 33.08 -3.80
N SER A 748 0.92 32.19 -4.60
CA SER A 748 1.60 31.46 -5.66
C SER A 748 2.26 32.40 -6.67
N ARG A 749 1.53 33.46 -7.08
CA ARG A 749 2.05 34.49 -8.00
C ARG A 749 3.18 35.33 -7.38
N LEU A 750 3.13 35.65 -6.09
CA LEU A 750 4.21 36.40 -5.45
C LEU A 750 5.44 35.52 -5.19
N MET A 751 5.23 34.25 -4.84
CA MET A 751 6.29 33.27 -4.66
C MET A 751 7.05 33.01 -5.95
N SER A 752 6.39 32.95 -7.10
CA SER A 752 7.06 32.70 -8.40
C SER A 752 8.08 33.76 -8.77
N ASN A 753 7.86 35.02 -8.35
CA ASN A 753 8.77 36.15 -8.58
C ASN A 753 9.66 36.47 -7.36
N TYR A 754 9.68 35.62 -6.34
CA TYR A 754 10.42 35.87 -5.08
C TYR A 754 10.06 37.19 -4.37
N ILE A 755 8.82 37.65 -4.55
CA ILE A 755 8.28 38.89 -3.97
C ILE A 755 7.71 38.63 -2.58
N PHE A 756 7.32 37.38 -2.29
CA PHE A 756 6.77 36.99 -1.00
C PHE A 756 7.86 36.96 0.09
N LEU A 757 7.63 37.62 1.23
CA LEU A 757 8.53 37.60 2.40
C LEU A 757 9.98 38.09 2.14
N CYS A 758 10.24 38.89 1.10
CA CYS A 758 11.60 39.32 0.74
C CYS A 758 12.20 40.44 1.61
N ASP A 759 11.67 40.71 2.80
CA ASP A 759 12.22 41.72 3.72
C ASP A 759 13.66 41.38 4.12
N PRO A 760 14.60 42.36 4.17
CA PRO A 760 14.37 43.82 4.16
C PRO A 760 14.29 44.46 2.77
N PHE A 761 14.31 43.67 1.70
CA PHE A 761 14.24 44.16 0.33
C PHE A 761 12.82 44.58 -0.04
N ILE A 762 12.73 45.61 -0.87
CA ILE A 762 11.47 46.16 -1.34
C ILE A 762 11.32 45.79 -2.83
N PRO A 763 10.30 44.99 -3.20
CA PRO A 763 10.08 44.57 -4.57
C PRO A 763 9.50 45.70 -5.43
N ILE A 764 9.98 45.84 -6.67
CA ILE A 764 9.61 46.89 -7.62
C ILE A 764 9.31 46.27 -8.99
N GLN A 765 8.13 46.54 -9.52
CA GLN A 765 7.68 46.04 -10.83
C GLN A 765 7.17 47.15 -11.78
N SER A 766 7.21 48.41 -11.36
CA SER A 766 6.76 49.54 -12.17
C SER A 766 7.65 50.78 -12.00
N LYS A 767 7.72 51.60 -13.04
CA LYS A 767 8.44 52.87 -13.05
C LYS A 767 7.91 53.85 -11.99
N GLU A 768 6.59 53.85 -11.78
CA GLU A 768 5.96 54.64 -10.71
C GLU A 768 6.40 54.15 -9.32
N GLY A 769 6.46 52.83 -9.10
CA GLY A 769 6.95 52.23 -7.86
C GLY A 769 8.39 52.62 -7.57
N LEU A 770 9.26 52.55 -8.58
CA LEU A 770 10.67 52.96 -8.48
C LEU A 770 10.81 54.44 -8.11
N ASN A 771 10.11 55.32 -8.84
CA ASN A 771 10.14 56.76 -8.58
C ASN A 771 9.64 57.11 -7.17
N ASN A 772 8.62 56.42 -6.68
CA ASN A 772 8.12 56.64 -5.34
C ASN A 772 9.15 56.21 -4.28
N ILE A 773 9.85 55.09 -4.46
CA ILE A 773 10.88 54.62 -3.51
C ILE A 773 12.08 55.55 -3.48
N LEU A 774 12.58 55.94 -4.65
CA LEU A 774 13.73 56.84 -4.77
C LEU A 774 13.45 58.21 -4.14
N LYS A 775 12.20 58.71 -4.24
CA LYS A 775 11.79 59.95 -3.55
C LYS A 775 11.84 59.87 -2.03
N MET A 776 11.85 58.67 -1.45
CA MET A 776 11.59 58.46 -0.03
C MET A 776 12.80 57.94 0.73
N ASN A 777 13.68 57.21 0.04
CA ASN A 777 14.97 56.76 0.58
C ASN A 777 16.09 57.17 -0.39
N ASP A 778 16.76 58.28 -0.08
CA ASP A 778 17.90 58.73 -0.87
C ASP A 778 19.14 57.86 -0.57
N GLY A 779 19.75 57.28 -1.61
CA GLY A 779 21.02 56.56 -1.52
C GLY A 779 20.99 55.08 -1.13
N GLY A 780 19.88 54.37 -1.36
CA GLY A 780 19.83 52.90 -1.31
C GLY A 780 20.31 52.22 -2.61
N LYS A 781 20.33 50.88 -2.62
CA LYS A 781 20.85 50.06 -3.73
C LYS A 781 19.76 49.23 -4.38
N LEU A 782 19.85 49.02 -5.70
CA LEU A 782 18.93 48.17 -6.45
C LEU A 782 19.62 46.89 -6.91
N TYR A 783 18.94 45.76 -6.75
CA TYR A 783 19.44 44.44 -7.08
C TYR A 783 18.53 43.73 -8.08
N LYS A 784 19.15 42.89 -8.90
CA LYS A 784 18.51 41.89 -9.76
C LYS A 784 18.93 40.51 -9.30
N LEU A 785 18.02 39.54 -9.37
CA LEU A 785 18.36 38.14 -9.13
C LEU A 785 18.91 37.53 -10.43
N ASN A 786 19.82 36.56 -10.34
CA ASN A 786 20.47 35.96 -11.53
C ASN A 786 19.53 35.07 -12.36
N ASN A 787 18.31 34.85 -11.88
CA ASN A 787 17.30 34.07 -12.55
C ASN A 787 16.50 34.97 -13.51
N ASP A 788 16.69 34.77 -14.82
CA ASP A 788 16.05 35.56 -15.90
C ASP A 788 14.51 35.50 -15.89
N ASN A 789 13.93 34.54 -15.15
CA ASN A 789 12.49 34.38 -15.01
C ASN A 789 11.88 35.30 -13.94
N VAL A 790 12.68 36.03 -13.16
CA VAL A 790 12.19 36.93 -12.11
C VAL A 790 11.84 38.30 -12.70
N ASN A 791 10.55 38.60 -12.76
CA ASN A 791 10.03 39.86 -13.29
C ASN A 791 9.89 40.92 -12.18
N CYS A 792 10.98 41.19 -11.46
CA CYS A 792 11.02 42.16 -10.36
C CYS A 792 12.46 42.64 -10.06
N LEU A 793 12.59 43.91 -9.63
CA LEU A 793 13.82 44.46 -9.05
C LEU A 793 13.67 44.63 -7.54
N PHE A 794 14.76 44.50 -6.79
CA PHE A 794 14.75 44.52 -5.33
C PHE A 794 15.57 45.69 -4.79
N TYR A 795 14.92 46.60 -4.07
CA TYR A 795 15.58 47.77 -3.50
C TYR A 795 15.91 47.57 -2.02
N LEU A 796 17.16 47.84 -1.65
CA LEU A 796 17.62 47.84 -0.26
C LEU A 796 17.83 49.28 0.22
N PRO A 797 17.06 49.75 1.21
CA PRO A 797 17.23 51.08 1.79
C PRO A 797 18.58 51.23 2.51
N LYS A 798 19.17 52.43 2.44
CA LYS A 798 20.48 52.76 3.05
C LYS A 798 20.54 52.52 4.57
N ASP A 799 19.43 52.76 5.27
CA ASP A 799 19.33 52.64 6.73
C ASP A 799 19.07 51.18 7.20
N CYS A 800 19.07 50.21 6.29
CA CYS A 800 18.87 48.80 6.58
C CYS A 800 20.16 48.01 6.31
N ASP A 801 20.68 47.31 7.32
CA ASP A 801 21.71 46.29 7.09
C ASP A 801 21.09 45.03 6.44
N GLU A 802 21.86 44.27 5.67
CA GLU A 802 21.42 42.99 5.06
C GLU A 802 20.93 41.97 6.11
N ASN A 803 21.40 42.09 7.36
CA ASN A 803 20.99 41.29 8.50
C ASN A 803 19.73 41.81 9.22
N GLY A 804 19.11 42.87 8.69
CA GLY A 804 17.75 43.34 8.99
C GLY A 804 17.44 43.61 10.45
N THR A 805 17.53 44.85 10.93
CA THR A 805 16.62 45.34 11.99
C THR A 805 16.72 46.85 12.14
N LYS A 806 15.70 47.58 11.68
CA LYS A 806 15.15 48.70 12.46
C LYS A 806 13.79 49.12 11.91
N ILE A 807 12.80 48.87 12.75
CA ILE A 807 11.42 49.38 12.70
C ILE A 807 10.54 48.65 11.68
N MET A 808 9.89 47.62 12.18
CA MET A 808 8.69 47.06 11.57
C MET A 808 7.53 48.05 11.77
N TYR A 809 6.71 48.29 10.74
CA TYR A 809 5.59 49.22 10.83
C TYR A 809 4.56 48.75 11.86
N LYS A 810 3.66 49.64 12.27
CA LYS A 810 2.48 49.26 13.04
C LYS A 810 1.37 48.79 12.08
N PRO A 811 0.60 47.74 12.43
CA PRO A 811 -0.52 47.22 11.63
C PRO A 811 -1.41 48.32 11.02
N LEU A 812 -1.78 49.29 11.84
CA LEU A 812 -2.66 50.39 11.47
C LEU A 812 -2.03 51.39 10.49
N ASP A 813 -0.74 51.66 10.64
CA ASP A 813 -0.02 52.61 9.78
C ASP A 813 0.04 52.08 8.34
N ALA A 814 0.25 50.77 8.18
CA ALA A 814 0.28 50.18 6.85
C ALA A 814 -1.07 50.13 6.16
N LEU A 815 -2.14 49.81 6.90
CA LEU A 815 -3.51 49.87 6.35
C LEU A 815 -3.85 51.29 5.89
N THR A 816 -3.48 52.30 6.68
CA THR A 816 -3.70 53.71 6.34
C THR A 816 -2.95 54.08 5.07
N ASN A 817 -1.67 53.67 4.95
CA ASN A 817 -0.86 53.90 3.75
C ASN A 817 -1.46 53.25 2.49
N PHE A 818 -1.94 52.01 2.62
CA PHE A 818 -2.59 51.30 1.51
C PHE A 818 -3.89 51.96 1.09
N TYR A 819 -4.72 52.35 2.05
CA TYR A 819 -5.97 53.06 1.76
C TYR A 819 -5.70 54.39 1.05
N SER A 820 -4.71 55.17 1.50
CA SER A 820 -4.30 56.40 0.83
C SER A 820 -3.76 56.16 -0.59
N TYR A 821 -3.03 55.06 -0.82
CA TYR A 821 -2.62 54.68 -2.17
C TYR A 821 -3.82 54.41 -3.09
N LEU A 822 -4.80 53.65 -2.61
CA LEU A 822 -6.02 53.37 -3.37
C LEU A 822 -6.82 54.64 -3.68
N GLN A 823 -6.94 55.54 -2.71
CA GLN A 823 -7.58 56.85 -2.91
C GLN A 823 -6.87 57.67 -3.99
N ASN A 824 -5.52 57.69 -3.99
CA ASN A 824 -4.75 58.37 -5.04
C ASN A 824 -4.95 57.74 -6.42
N LYS A 825 -5.26 56.44 -6.49
CA LYS A 825 -5.62 55.73 -7.72
C LYS A 825 -7.11 55.82 -8.08
N ASN A 826 -7.89 56.60 -7.34
CA ASN A 826 -9.35 56.71 -7.46
C ASN A 826 -10.08 55.36 -7.29
N ILE A 827 -9.48 54.42 -6.58
CA ILE A 827 -10.07 53.14 -6.23
C ILE A 827 -10.68 53.28 -4.83
N LYS A 828 -12.01 53.18 -4.72
CA LYS A 828 -12.71 53.26 -3.45
C LYS A 828 -13.08 51.87 -2.92
N LEU A 829 -12.65 51.61 -1.69
CA LEU A 829 -13.06 50.44 -0.92
C LEU A 829 -14.50 50.53 -0.43
N ASN A 830 -15.16 49.39 -0.29
CA ASN A 830 -16.40 49.31 0.49
C ASN A 830 -16.08 49.69 1.96
N ASP A 831 -16.88 50.60 2.53
CA ASP A 831 -16.60 51.15 3.86
C ASP A 831 -16.74 50.11 4.99
N THR A 832 -17.73 49.19 4.87
CA THR A 832 -17.92 48.07 5.82
C THR A 832 -16.71 47.13 5.77
N TYR A 833 -16.19 46.91 4.58
CA TYR A 833 -15.03 46.06 4.40
C TYR A 833 -13.73 46.73 4.89
N TYR A 834 -13.52 48.00 4.59
CA TYR A 834 -12.42 48.78 5.17
C TYR A 834 -12.47 48.76 6.70
N ARG A 835 -13.67 48.82 7.30
CA ARG A 835 -13.82 48.70 8.74
C ARG A 835 -13.37 47.34 9.28
N LEU A 836 -13.66 46.26 8.56
CA LEU A 836 -13.21 44.92 8.94
C LEU A 836 -11.67 44.81 8.95
N LEU A 837 -11.00 45.39 7.95
CA LEU A 837 -9.54 45.49 7.93
C LEU A 837 -8.98 46.34 9.08
N GLN A 838 -9.68 47.41 9.48
CA GLN A 838 -9.30 48.20 10.64
C GLN A 838 -9.41 47.40 11.94
N ILE A 839 -10.52 46.66 12.13
CA ILE A 839 -10.71 45.77 13.29
C ILE A 839 -9.58 44.75 13.36
N PHE A 840 -9.26 44.12 12.24
CA PHE A 840 -8.17 43.16 12.14
C PHE A 840 -6.82 43.74 12.58
N THR A 841 -6.43 44.87 11.98
CA THR A 841 -5.16 45.53 12.29
C THR A 841 -5.11 46.05 13.72
N GLN A 842 -6.26 46.48 14.27
CA GLN A 842 -6.39 46.84 15.68
C GLN A 842 -6.12 45.65 16.61
N ILE A 843 -6.68 44.46 16.33
CA ILE A 843 -6.41 43.26 17.14
C ILE A 843 -4.94 42.86 17.07
N LEU A 844 -4.30 42.97 15.90
CA LEU A 844 -2.86 42.70 15.76
C LEU A 844 -2.00 43.70 16.53
N GLN A 845 -2.38 44.99 16.52
CA GLN A 845 -1.69 46.06 17.24
C GLN A 845 -1.62 45.76 18.75
N GLU A 846 -2.64 45.11 19.31
CA GLU A 846 -2.69 44.72 20.73
C GLU A 846 -1.60 43.72 21.14
N ARG A 847 -0.90 43.07 20.20
CA ARG A 847 0.26 42.22 20.51
C ARG A 847 1.47 43.02 21.02
N GLY A 848 1.51 44.33 20.77
CA GLY A 848 2.60 45.22 21.19
C GLY A 848 3.67 45.41 20.12
N SER A 849 4.88 45.83 20.54
CA SER A 849 5.95 46.24 19.63
C SER A 849 6.49 45.11 18.75
N TYR A 850 6.42 43.86 19.20
CA TYR A 850 6.88 42.66 18.48
C TYR A 850 5.69 41.82 18.01
N TRP A 851 4.76 42.46 17.30
CA TRP A 851 3.47 41.84 16.94
C TRP A 851 3.61 40.67 15.94
N LEU A 852 4.71 40.63 15.16
CA LEU A 852 5.00 39.64 14.12
C LEU A 852 6.33 38.91 14.38
N ASN A 853 7.48 39.59 14.28
CA ASN A 853 8.83 39.03 14.48
C ASN A 853 9.51 39.49 15.78
N MET A 854 10.46 38.69 16.26
CA MET A 854 11.35 39.01 17.38
C MET A 854 12.52 39.92 16.95
N PRO A 855 13.22 40.58 17.90
CA PRO A 855 14.49 41.24 17.59
C PRO A 855 15.46 40.26 16.91
N ASN A 856 16.07 40.69 15.79
CA ASN A 856 16.99 39.89 14.96
C ASN A 856 16.37 38.64 14.30
N GLU A 857 15.04 38.55 14.22
CA GLU A 857 14.34 37.51 13.46
C GLU A 857 13.89 38.06 12.10
N ASN A 858 14.33 37.40 11.03
CA ASN A 858 13.89 37.72 9.67
C ASN A 858 12.43 37.28 9.47
N ILE A 859 11.73 37.97 8.59
CA ILE A 859 10.31 37.75 8.43
C ILE A 859 9.95 36.38 7.81
N PRO A 860 10.70 35.83 6.84
CA PRO A 860 10.54 34.44 6.41
C PRO A 860 10.57 33.43 7.56
N ASP A 861 11.51 33.62 8.50
CA ASP A 861 11.68 32.71 9.64
C ASP A 861 10.54 32.88 10.65
N SER A 862 10.10 34.11 10.89
CA SER A 862 8.90 34.39 11.69
C SER A 862 7.63 33.78 11.08
N PHE A 863 7.52 33.75 9.75
CA PHE A 863 6.39 33.11 9.06
C PHE A 863 6.41 31.60 9.28
N LEU A 864 7.54 30.93 8.99
CA LEU A 864 7.67 29.48 9.17
C LEU A 864 7.54 29.04 10.63
N ARG A 865 7.94 29.89 11.59
CA ARG A 865 7.75 29.62 13.03
C ARG A 865 6.28 29.56 13.41
N ARG A 866 5.44 30.39 12.79
CA ARG A 866 4.01 30.51 13.10
C ARG A 866 3.14 29.62 12.21
N TYR A 867 3.63 29.25 11.03
CA TYR A 867 2.89 28.39 10.12
C TYR A 867 2.67 27.00 10.74
N ASN A 868 1.47 26.46 10.58
CA ASN A 868 1.14 25.16 11.12
C ASN A 868 1.96 24.07 10.41
N LYS A 869 2.81 23.36 11.15
CA LYS A 869 3.66 22.27 10.60
C LYS A 869 2.85 21.07 10.12
N ASP A 870 1.66 20.87 10.68
CA ASP A 870 0.75 19.81 10.26
C ASP A 870 -0.04 20.23 9.00
N ASP A 871 0.00 21.53 8.64
CA ASP A 871 -0.64 21.98 7.41
C ASP A 871 0.06 21.37 6.23
N SER A 872 -0.77 21.03 5.27
CA SER A 872 -0.30 20.45 4.06
C SER A 872 0.76 21.36 3.40
N LEU A 873 0.55 22.66 3.25
CA LEU A 873 1.43 23.52 2.44
C LEU A 873 2.78 23.84 3.11
N TYR A 874 3.03 23.41 4.35
CA TYR A 874 4.27 23.71 5.07
C TYR A 874 5.56 23.37 4.29
N PRO A 875 5.71 22.19 3.65
CA PRO A 875 6.92 21.87 2.88
C PRO A 875 7.13 22.80 1.69
N VAL A 876 6.04 23.28 1.05
CA VAL A 876 6.09 24.22 -0.08
C VAL A 876 6.66 25.56 0.38
N TYR A 877 6.17 26.07 1.50
CA TYR A 877 6.68 27.31 2.07
C TYR A 877 8.11 27.18 2.59
N ALA A 878 8.46 26.04 3.20
CA ALA A 878 9.81 25.78 3.66
C ALA A 878 10.82 25.73 2.49
N GLU A 879 10.46 25.03 1.40
CA GLU A 879 11.25 24.98 0.17
C GLU A 879 11.39 26.37 -0.46
N TYR A 880 10.29 27.13 -0.53
CA TYR A 880 10.28 28.49 -1.03
C TYR A 880 11.23 29.40 -0.24
N VAL A 881 11.15 29.39 1.09
CA VAL A 881 12.02 30.21 1.95
C VAL A 881 13.49 29.81 1.80
N SER A 882 13.78 28.52 1.62
CA SER A 882 15.13 28.05 1.32
C SER A 882 15.65 28.61 0.00
N LYS A 883 14.87 28.50 -1.08
CA LYS A 883 15.22 29.04 -2.41
C LYS A 883 15.33 30.56 -2.41
N LEU A 884 14.43 31.24 -1.71
CA LEU A 884 14.48 32.69 -1.52
C LEU A 884 15.82 33.11 -0.91
N LYS A 885 16.27 32.44 0.16
CA LYS A 885 17.57 32.74 0.79
C LYS A 885 18.74 32.49 -0.17
N GLU A 886 18.70 31.42 -0.97
CA GLU A 886 19.74 31.09 -1.94
C GLU A 886 19.85 32.11 -3.08
N GLU A 887 18.72 32.49 -3.68
CA GLU A 887 18.69 33.47 -4.78
C GLU A 887 19.21 34.85 -4.33
N PHE A 888 18.87 35.27 -3.12
CA PHE A 888 19.32 36.55 -2.56
C PHE A 888 20.80 36.56 -2.13
N LEU A 889 21.44 35.39 -1.95
CA LEU A 889 22.90 35.30 -1.78
C LEU A 889 23.63 35.60 -3.10
N ASN A 890 23.03 35.24 -4.24
CA ASN A 890 23.61 35.37 -5.57
C ASN A 890 23.14 36.62 -6.34
N LYS A 891 22.56 37.62 -5.65
CA LYS A 891 22.04 38.84 -6.28
C LYS A 891 23.12 39.72 -6.93
N THR A 892 22.77 40.42 -8.01
CA THR A 892 23.64 41.38 -8.71
C THR A 892 23.17 42.81 -8.48
N GLU A 893 24.08 43.71 -8.12
CA GLU A 893 23.79 45.14 -7.97
C GLU A 893 23.70 45.80 -9.35
N ILE A 894 22.61 46.53 -9.59
CA ILE A 894 22.45 47.29 -10.83
C ILE A 894 23.09 48.68 -10.64
N PRO A 895 23.81 49.23 -11.63
CA PRO A 895 24.24 50.63 -11.63
C PRO A 895 23.07 51.61 -11.80
N LEU A 896 23.14 52.78 -11.14
CA LEU A 896 22.09 53.81 -11.13
C LEU A 896 21.61 54.24 -12.53
N ASP A 897 22.51 54.30 -13.50
CA ASP A 897 22.20 54.73 -14.88
C ASP A 897 21.29 53.75 -15.63
N ASN A 898 21.29 52.47 -15.23
CA ASN A 898 20.55 51.40 -15.92
C ASN A 898 19.18 51.10 -15.29
N TYR A 899 18.83 51.74 -14.17
CA TYR A 899 17.59 51.45 -13.44
C TYR A 899 16.34 51.62 -14.30
N THR A 900 16.32 52.68 -15.10
CA THR A 900 15.15 53.04 -15.91
C THR A 900 14.94 52.06 -17.07
N GLN A 901 16.02 51.55 -17.67
CA GLN A 901 15.92 50.62 -18.79
C GLN A 901 15.45 49.24 -18.33
N GLU A 902 16.02 48.72 -17.24
CA GLU A 902 15.63 47.42 -16.69
C GLU A 902 14.19 47.41 -16.18
N ILE A 903 13.72 48.50 -15.54
CA ILE A 903 12.35 48.55 -15.01
C ILE A 903 11.30 48.64 -16.12
N GLU A 904 11.60 49.26 -17.27
CA GLU A 904 10.68 49.34 -18.40
C GLU A 904 10.42 47.96 -19.01
N ILE A 905 11.46 47.13 -19.15
CA ILE A 905 11.35 45.74 -19.62
C ILE A 905 10.51 44.90 -18.63
N ILE A 906 10.74 45.07 -17.34
CA ILE A 906 10.01 44.34 -16.28
C ILE A 906 8.54 44.77 -16.23
N GLU A 907 8.25 46.06 -16.36
CA GLU A 907 6.89 46.58 -16.30
C GLU A 907 6.01 46.05 -17.46
N GLU A 908 6.57 45.85 -18.65
CA GLU A 908 5.86 45.24 -19.78
C GLU A 908 5.48 43.78 -19.48
N LYS A 909 6.44 42.99 -19.00
CA LYS A 909 6.21 41.59 -18.60
C LYS A 909 5.18 41.50 -17.47
N TYR A 910 5.31 42.34 -16.45
CA TYR A 910 4.39 42.43 -15.31
C TYR A 910 2.94 42.72 -15.75
N LYS A 911 2.73 43.65 -16.68
CA LYS A 911 1.38 43.96 -17.21
C LYS A 911 0.76 42.77 -17.91
N ASN A 912 1.55 42.00 -18.67
CA ASN A 912 1.08 40.79 -19.33
C ASN A 912 0.76 39.67 -18.32
N GLU A 913 1.60 39.50 -17.28
CA GLU A 913 1.32 38.58 -16.18
C GLU A 913 0.03 38.93 -15.43
N CYS A 914 -0.21 40.22 -15.12
CA CYS A 914 -1.45 40.66 -14.49
C CYS A 914 -2.68 40.28 -15.32
N LYS A 915 -2.67 40.59 -16.62
CA LYS A 915 -3.78 40.26 -17.54
C LYS A 915 -4.06 38.76 -17.58
N PHE A 916 -3.02 37.94 -17.60
CA PHE A 916 -3.17 36.49 -17.55
C PHE A 916 -3.71 36.02 -16.20
N PHE A 917 -3.20 36.57 -15.10
CA PHE A 917 -3.62 36.22 -13.74
C PHE A 917 -5.10 36.56 -13.49
N ASP A 918 -5.59 37.69 -13.96
CA ASP A 918 -7.00 38.08 -13.82
C ASP A 918 -7.91 37.07 -14.54
N LYS A 919 -7.58 36.70 -15.79
CA LYS A 919 -8.30 35.66 -16.55
C LYS A 919 -8.20 34.28 -15.88
N PHE A 920 -7.04 33.96 -15.30
CA PHE A 920 -6.82 32.71 -14.56
C PHE A 920 -7.72 32.64 -13.32
N VAL A 921 -7.77 33.71 -12.51
CA VAL A 921 -8.63 33.82 -11.34
C VAL A 921 -10.10 33.61 -11.72
N GLU A 922 -10.60 34.30 -12.74
CA GLU A 922 -11.97 34.13 -13.24
C GLU A 922 -12.29 32.71 -13.74
N THR A 923 -11.26 31.97 -14.16
CA THR A 923 -11.41 30.61 -14.68
C THR A 923 -11.54 29.57 -13.56
N PHE A 924 -10.85 29.78 -12.43
CA PHE A 924 -10.69 28.79 -11.36
C PHE A 924 -11.46 29.09 -10.07
N LEU A 925 -11.70 30.36 -9.77
CA LEU A 925 -12.58 30.76 -8.67
C LEU A 925 -13.97 30.99 -9.27
N PRO A 926 -14.97 30.14 -8.97
CA PRO A 926 -16.33 30.40 -9.41
C PRO A 926 -16.85 31.69 -8.77
N ASP A 927 -17.68 32.45 -9.49
CA ASP A 927 -18.40 33.66 -9.03
C ASP A 927 -19.46 33.38 -7.94
N ASP A 928 -19.42 32.21 -7.30
CA ASP A 928 -20.45 31.67 -6.40
C ASP A 928 -20.63 32.49 -5.11
N ILE A 929 -19.81 33.51 -4.88
CA ILE A 929 -20.05 34.57 -3.89
C ILE A 929 -20.56 35.80 -4.61
N SER A 930 -21.69 35.66 -5.30
CA SER A 930 -22.52 36.82 -5.54
C SER A 930 -23.04 37.28 -4.17
N LEU A 931 -22.40 38.33 -3.65
CA LEU A 931 -23.03 39.19 -2.65
C LEU A 931 -24.46 39.43 -3.14
N THR A 932 -25.45 39.24 -2.29
CA THR A 932 -26.89 39.36 -2.57
C THR A 932 -27.31 40.77 -3.00
N TYR A 933 -26.74 41.25 -4.08
CA TYR A 933 -27.33 42.18 -5.01
C TYR A 933 -27.82 41.32 -6.16
N GLU A 934 -29.13 41.36 -6.39
CA GLU A 934 -29.67 41.10 -7.72
C GLU A 934 -29.06 42.16 -8.66
N ASP A 935 -27.80 41.98 -9.06
CA ASP A 935 -27.13 42.80 -10.07
C ASP A 935 -27.83 42.55 -11.38
N ASN A 936 -28.51 43.51 -12.05
CA ASN A 936 -29.66 43.37 -12.99
C ASN A 936 -29.43 43.13 -14.52
N THR A 937 -28.21 42.92 -15.01
CA THR A 937 -27.85 43.11 -16.45
C THR A 937 -27.18 41.99 -17.35
N PRO A 938 -27.84 41.40 -18.36
CA PRO A 938 -27.87 39.96 -18.79
C PRO A 938 -26.60 39.25 -19.25
N ASP A 939 -26.52 37.92 -19.03
CA ASP A 939 -25.44 37.01 -19.47
C ASP A 939 -25.33 37.02 -21.00
N LEU A 940 -24.37 37.80 -21.50
CA LEU A 940 -24.18 38.11 -22.91
C LEU A 940 -23.84 36.87 -23.75
N SER A 941 -23.30 35.80 -23.14
CA SER A 941 -22.99 34.54 -23.84
C SER A 941 -24.23 33.78 -24.31
N LYS A 942 -25.38 34.04 -23.66
CA LYS A 942 -26.66 33.35 -23.90
C LYS A 942 -27.67 34.19 -24.68
N LEU A 943 -27.31 35.41 -25.05
CA LEU A 943 -28.18 36.35 -25.75
C LEU A 943 -27.92 36.34 -27.26
N ASN A 944 -29.00 36.42 -28.04
CA ASN A 944 -28.91 36.57 -29.49
C ASN A 944 -28.65 38.04 -29.86
N GLU A 945 -28.14 38.29 -31.08
CA GLU A 945 -27.81 39.63 -31.59
C GLU A 945 -28.94 40.66 -31.40
N SER A 946 -30.19 40.25 -31.60
CA SER A 946 -31.37 41.11 -31.43
C SER A 946 -31.62 41.52 -29.97
N GLN A 947 -31.28 40.66 -29.01
CA GLN A 947 -31.42 40.93 -27.58
C GLN A 947 -30.30 41.85 -27.08
N ILE A 948 -29.07 41.64 -27.55
CA ILE A 948 -27.91 42.52 -27.26
C ILE A 948 -28.16 43.92 -27.82
N LYS A 949 -28.66 44.02 -29.06
CA LYS A 949 -29.05 45.28 -29.68
C LYS A 949 -30.11 46.03 -28.86
N LYS A 950 -31.15 45.33 -28.40
CA LYS A 950 -32.19 45.91 -27.54
C LYS A 950 -31.63 46.48 -26.23
N LEU A 951 -30.64 45.81 -25.63
CA LEU A 951 -30.02 46.25 -24.38
C LEU A 951 -29.07 47.44 -24.57
N LEU A 952 -28.40 47.53 -25.71
CA LEU A 952 -27.58 48.68 -26.10
C LEU A 952 -28.45 49.90 -26.39
N ASP A 953 -29.55 49.73 -27.13
CA ASP A 953 -30.51 50.78 -27.46
C ASP A 953 -31.20 51.33 -26.19
N GLU A 954 -31.53 50.46 -25.23
CA GLU A 954 -32.06 50.82 -23.91
C GLU A 954 -30.99 51.38 -22.94
N LYS A 955 -29.72 51.48 -23.36
CA LYS A 955 -28.55 51.90 -22.55
C LYS A 955 -28.37 51.11 -21.25
N LYS A 956 -28.82 49.85 -21.21
CA LYS A 956 -28.72 48.97 -20.05
C LYS A 956 -27.36 48.29 -19.91
N ILE A 957 -26.61 48.15 -21.01
CA ILE A 957 -25.27 47.56 -21.04
C ILE A 957 -24.26 48.50 -21.71
N LYS A 958 -23.02 48.53 -21.19
CA LYS A 958 -21.87 49.19 -21.83
C LYS A 958 -20.67 48.27 -21.73
N ILE A 959 -20.22 47.78 -22.87
CA ILE A 959 -19.09 46.86 -22.96
C ILE A 959 -17.95 47.64 -23.56
N PHE A 960 -16.77 47.57 -22.95
CA PHE A 960 -15.57 48.08 -23.58
C PHE A 960 -14.59 46.95 -23.73
N ASP A 961 -13.86 46.99 -24.83
CA ASP A 961 -12.72 46.12 -25.05
C ASP A 961 -11.64 46.42 -24.00
N GLU A 962 -11.20 45.40 -23.27
CA GLU A 962 -10.16 45.50 -22.23
C GLU A 962 -8.78 45.85 -22.81
N GLN A 963 -8.51 45.53 -24.07
CA GLN A 963 -7.21 45.77 -24.69
C GLN A 963 -7.07 47.21 -25.19
N THR A 964 -8.13 47.75 -25.79
CA THR A 964 -8.13 49.08 -26.41
C THR A 964 -8.82 50.15 -25.55
N ASN A 965 -9.52 49.72 -24.49
CA ASN A 965 -10.39 50.55 -23.65
C ASN A 965 -11.47 51.32 -24.45
N GLN A 966 -11.80 50.84 -25.66
CA GLN A 966 -12.80 51.43 -26.54
C GLN A 966 -14.18 50.81 -26.29
N LEU A 967 -15.21 51.65 -26.29
CA LEU A 967 -16.59 51.22 -26.12
C LEU A 967 -17.04 50.43 -27.36
N LEU A 968 -17.43 49.17 -27.16
CA LEU A 968 -18.02 48.33 -28.17
C LEU A 968 -19.51 48.68 -28.27
N ASN A 969 -19.93 49.19 -29.44
CA ASN A 969 -21.32 49.59 -29.70
C ASN A 969 -22.05 48.66 -30.67
N ASP A 970 -21.31 47.75 -31.32
CA ASP A 970 -21.86 46.85 -32.33
C ASP A 970 -22.17 45.46 -31.73
N PRO A 971 -23.43 44.97 -31.83
CA PRO A 971 -23.86 43.70 -31.25
C PRO A 971 -23.06 42.48 -31.75
N VAL A 972 -22.63 42.47 -33.02
CA VAL A 972 -21.87 41.37 -33.62
C VAL A 972 -20.46 41.35 -33.03
N THR A 973 -19.80 42.50 -33.00
CA THR A 973 -18.47 42.67 -32.39
C THR A 973 -18.48 42.29 -30.90
N ILE A 974 -19.57 42.58 -30.18
CA ILE A 974 -19.77 42.18 -28.78
C ILE A 974 -19.89 40.66 -28.63
N MET A 975 -20.69 39.98 -29.46
CA MET A 975 -20.80 38.51 -29.40
C MET A 975 -19.48 37.83 -29.74
N GLU A 976 -18.73 38.35 -30.71
CA GLU A 976 -17.43 37.82 -31.08
C GLU A 976 -16.41 38.02 -29.96
N TYR A 977 -16.42 39.18 -29.31
CA TYR A 977 -15.62 39.47 -28.11
C TYR A 977 -15.92 38.49 -26.96
N VAL A 978 -17.20 38.24 -26.65
CA VAL A 978 -17.63 37.31 -25.58
C VAL A 978 -17.22 35.86 -25.92
N LYS A 979 -17.41 35.41 -27.17
CA LYS A 979 -16.97 34.07 -27.60
C LYS A 979 -15.47 33.89 -27.51
N ASN A 980 -14.69 34.91 -27.89
CA ASN A 980 -13.24 34.86 -27.80
C ASN A 980 -12.76 34.74 -26.33
N GLN A 981 -13.41 35.45 -25.41
CA GLN A 981 -13.11 35.29 -23.98
C GLN A 981 -13.49 33.89 -23.44
N GLU A 982 -14.59 33.28 -23.88
CA GLU A 982 -14.93 31.90 -23.50
C GLU A 982 -13.94 30.88 -24.05
N ILE A 983 -13.48 31.05 -25.30
CA ILE A 983 -12.46 30.21 -25.93
C ILE A 983 -11.15 30.30 -25.14
N GLU A 984 -10.71 31.51 -24.78
CA GLU A 984 -9.52 31.68 -23.95
C GLU A 984 -9.67 31.05 -22.56
N LYS A 985 -10.83 31.20 -21.89
CA LYS A 985 -11.12 30.50 -20.62
C LYS A 985 -11.06 28.98 -20.78
N GLN A 986 -11.56 28.45 -21.89
CA GLN A 986 -11.49 27.04 -22.20
C GLN A 986 -10.05 26.57 -22.49
N GLN A 987 -9.27 27.36 -23.22
CA GLN A 987 -7.85 27.10 -23.45
C GLN A 987 -7.03 27.11 -22.15
N ILE A 988 -7.32 28.02 -21.22
CA ILE A 988 -6.69 28.04 -19.89
C ILE A 988 -7.09 26.78 -19.08
N LYS A 989 -8.37 26.37 -19.12
CA LYS A 989 -8.83 25.12 -18.49
C LYS A 989 -8.17 23.89 -19.12
N GLU A 990 -8.01 23.87 -20.44
CA GLU A 990 -7.33 22.80 -21.17
C GLU A 990 -5.83 22.80 -20.91
N PHE A 991 -5.18 23.96 -20.82
CA PHE A 991 -3.79 24.12 -20.41
C PHE A 991 -3.56 23.61 -18.99
N VAL A 992 -4.42 23.95 -18.03
CA VAL A 992 -4.29 23.41 -16.66
C VAL A 992 -4.65 21.93 -16.59
N LYS A 993 -5.58 21.44 -17.42
CA LYS A 993 -5.81 20.00 -17.56
C LYS A 993 -4.63 19.28 -18.22
N SER A 994 -3.92 19.94 -19.14
CA SER A 994 -2.76 19.40 -19.88
C SER A 994 -1.45 19.52 -19.11
N LEU A 995 -1.40 20.38 -18.09
CA LEU A 995 -0.47 20.29 -16.95
C LEU A 995 -0.77 19.02 -16.10
N SER A 996 -1.18 17.93 -16.77
CA SER A 996 -1.82 16.74 -16.22
C SER A 996 -0.93 16.00 -15.23
N SER A 997 -1.61 15.11 -14.49
CA SER A 997 -1.08 13.80 -14.06
C SER A 997 0.17 13.82 -13.19
#